data_AF-A0A379Z4K2-F1
#
_entry.id   AF-A0A379Z4K2-F1
#
_cell.length_a   1.000
_cell.length_b   1.000
_cell.length_c   1.000
_cell.angle_alpha   90.00
_cell.angle_beta   90.00
_cell.angle_gamma   90.00
#
_symmetry.space_group_name_H-M   'P 1'
#
loop_
_entity.id
_entity.type
_entity.pdbx_description
1 polymer ?
#
loop_
_entity_poly.entity_id
_entity_poly.type
_entity_poly.pdbx_seq_one_letter_code
_entity_poly.pdbx_strand_id
1 'polypeptide(L)'
;MTSWSNLEKNVREYSQYIWNMPANPERINGVNFDCVLKISEIEHVIIEVTENKSLDKIRSDIAKIQAVRMSMMIKNIMVRPYIICGFIPTQGMRDAGNEYFINVISFMDFQRMFFDFSAYNTVRSSKQFGSAIDPLTGKDDTSAYTPVGYLHQKKGEIDAVEIAERILKGEKIILLGDYGSGKSRCFKEVFKILSKKSNETLLYPIAIDLKEVWGLVSAVEIIRRHFINLGMSESQTSSVIKAYNGERLCFLLDGFDEIGSRPWSENKSTLIELRKHALQGVKDLLSKTGAGCLISGRDHYFNSEAEMFSALGMDAKNSTIAKCKNEFSVEEFDKYLQLNHIAVELPEWLPKKPLVLKTIASLKVDKVSELFESSKNNEIGFWFDFIDAMCKRDSLIHPILDEQTVKNVLIRLASLTRNKPQNYGPLTEVEVVNVFHEVTGTYPNEQSTVMLQRLPGLGRVSSETSDRNFIDTFILDGLRALDLSEKIQSGDQRLSDLKWINPLYSLGTSVLVKEIEEKNLKTAFVNYIKNALHRDKVNRVSISDAISAISSEGDQELNMNNLMFDEPHFGFIDFDNSKISNVNFRNGIFEYVKLGKIDPPGVIMQSCHIVSLYGVSSATGLPDWIENCTIENYESVDTLTSIKNSGLNKTQEILVSILIKVYKQDGNGRLEHTLTKGLAHVNKKNMNQVLRYLISNGFLETSKDKGEMIYKPVRKFQGRIEKIITELNRSEDSIWKYVTSLE
;
A
#
# COMPACT_ATOMS: atom_id res chain seq x y z
N MET A 1 -14.69 29.47 29.19
CA MET A 1 -14.76 30.94 29.28
C MET A 1 -13.40 31.49 28.90
N THR A 2 -13.24 31.91 27.65
CA THR A 2 -12.06 32.68 27.20
C THR A 2 -12.07 34.02 27.93
N SER A 3 -10.96 34.44 28.53
CA SER A 3 -10.88 35.74 29.20
C SER A 3 -10.99 36.87 28.15
N TRP A 4 -11.60 37.99 28.54
CA TRP A 4 -11.66 39.22 27.72
C TRP A 4 -10.30 39.60 27.11
N SER A 5 -9.22 39.43 27.88
CA SER A 5 -7.83 39.66 27.44
C SER A 5 -7.39 38.76 26.26
N ASN A 6 -7.88 37.51 26.18
CA ASN A 6 -7.59 36.64 25.04
C ASN A 6 -8.34 37.08 23.78
N LEU A 7 -9.58 37.57 23.90
CA LEU A 7 -10.33 38.06 22.75
C LEU A 7 -9.65 39.30 22.13
N GLU A 8 -9.26 40.26 22.98
CA GLU A 8 -8.58 41.48 22.55
C GLU A 8 -7.23 41.18 21.87
N LYS A 9 -6.45 40.26 22.46
CA LYS A 9 -5.18 39.79 21.86
C LYS A 9 -5.42 39.16 20.49
N ASN A 10 -6.41 38.27 20.38
CA ASN A 10 -6.74 37.62 19.11
C ASN A 10 -7.22 38.61 18.06
N VAL A 11 -8.07 39.59 18.43
CA VAL A 11 -8.50 40.66 17.52
C VAL A 11 -7.30 41.44 16.99
N ARG A 12 -6.34 41.82 17.85
CA ARG A 12 -5.12 42.50 17.41
C ARG A 12 -4.30 41.64 16.46
N GLU A 13 -4.11 40.37 16.78
CA GLU A 13 -3.36 39.43 15.93
C GLU A 13 -4.01 39.27 14.54
N TYR A 14 -5.33 39.03 14.47
CA TYR A 14 -6.05 38.99 13.20
C TYR A 14 -6.01 40.33 12.45
N SER A 15 -6.06 41.45 13.16
CA SER A 15 -5.96 42.78 12.54
C SER A 15 -4.62 42.96 11.82
N GLN A 16 -3.52 42.50 12.44
CA GLN A 16 -2.21 42.54 11.80
C GLN A 16 -2.21 41.79 10.47
N TYR A 17 -2.86 40.62 10.39
CA TYR A 17 -2.91 39.85 9.16
C TYR A 17 -3.88 40.40 8.10
N ILE A 18 -5.04 40.94 8.50
CA ILE A 18 -6.04 41.48 7.55
C ILE A 18 -5.47 42.68 6.77
N TRP A 19 -4.75 43.54 7.49
CA TRP A 19 -4.26 44.82 6.97
C TRP A 19 -2.75 44.90 6.75
N ASN A 20 -1.99 43.87 7.13
CA ASN A 20 -0.54 43.79 7.02
C ASN A 20 0.17 45.00 7.67
N MET A 21 -0.33 45.46 8.81
CA MET A 21 0.19 46.61 9.56
C MET A 21 0.22 46.31 11.06
N PRO A 22 1.14 46.91 11.84
CA PRO A 22 1.14 46.77 13.28
C PRO A 22 -0.19 47.21 13.90
N ALA A 23 -0.79 46.32 14.69
CA ALA A 23 -2.05 46.56 15.37
C ALA A 23 -1.79 46.71 16.87
N ASN A 24 -1.93 47.94 17.36
CA ASN A 24 -1.55 48.30 18.73
C ASN A 24 -2.72 48.99 19.45
N PRO A 25 -2.86 48.83 20.77
CA PRO A 25 -3.72 49.69 21.55
C PRO A 25 -3.15 51.12 21.51
N GLU A 26 -3.98 52.10 21.19
CA GLU A 26 -3.54 53.50 21.06
C GLU A 26 -4.61 54.44 21.62
N ARG A 27 -4.14 55.56 22.19
CA ARG A 27 -5.00 56.64 22.66
C ARG A 27 -5.07 57.75 21.63
N ILE A 28 -6.28 58.01 21.12
CA ILE A 28 -6.52 59.03 20.10
C ILE A 28 -7.42 60.12 20.67
N ASN A 29 -6.93 61.36 20.68
CA ASN A 29 -7.68 62.55 21.15
C ASN A 29 -8.36 62.33 22.52
N GLY A 30 -7.67 61.66 23.44
CA GLY A 30 -8.16 61.40 24.79
C GLY A 30 -8.95 60.10 24.97
N VAL A 31 -9.36 59.42 23.89
CA VAL A 31 -10.09 58.14 23.89
C VAL A 31 -9.14 56.97 23.69
N ASN A 32 -9.23 55.93 24.52
CA ASN A 32 -8.45 54.70 24.35
C ASN A 32 -9.21 53.75 23.41
N PHE A 33 -8.50 53.12 22.49
CA PHE A 33 -9.02 52.02 21.67
C PHE A 33 -8.18 50.77 21.85
N ASP A 34 -8.85 49.63 21.80
CA ASP A 34 -8.23 48.32 21.96
C ASP A 34 -7.25 48.00 20.81
N CYS A 35 -7.53 48.49 19.61
CA CYS A 35 -6.70 48.25 18.45
C CYS A 35 -6.80 49.39 17.42
N VAL A 36 -5.65 49.91 17.02
CA VAL A 36 -5.50 50.94 15.98
C VAL A 36 -4.43 50.49 14.99
N LEU A 37 -4.73 50.66 13.70
CA LEU A 37 -3.80 50.42 12.59
C LEU A 37 -3.71 51.67 11.72
N LYS A 38 -2.50 52.14 11.45
CA LYS A 38 -2.25 53.29 10.57
C LYS A 38 -1.90 52.76 9.18
N ILE A 39 -2.89 52.63 8.30
CA ILE A 39 -2.72 52.03 6.96
C ILE A 39 -1.87 52.95 6.07
N SER A 40 -2.12 54.26 6.16
CA SER A 40 -1.33 55.31 5.51
C SER A 40 -1.44 56.59 6.34
N GLU A 41 -0.78 57.67 5.91
CA GLU A 41 -0.90 59.00 6.54
C GLU A 41 -2.34 59.55 6.51
N ILE A 42 -3.19 59.03 5.62
CA ILE A 42 -4.56 59.51 5.40
C ILE A 42 -5.63 58.46 5.74
N GLU A 43 -5.27 57.25 6.15
CA GLU A 43 -6.24 56.19 6.47
C GLU A 43 -5.82 55.40 7.71
N HIS A 44 -6.69 55.39 8.73
CA HIS A 44 -6.55 54.59 9.94
C HIS A 44 -7.74 53.64 10.13
N VAL A 45 -7.46 52.44 10.63
CA VAL A 45 -8.47 51.49 11.12
C VAL A 45 -8.50 51.58 12.64
N ILE A 46 -9.70 51.70 13.22
CA ILE A 46 -9.89 51.75 14.66
C ILE A 46 -10.89 50.66 15.05
N ILE A 47 -10.56 49.91 16.10
CA ILE A 47 -11.30 48.74 16.53
C ILE A 47 -11.51 48.79 18.04
N GLU A 48 -12.77 48.66 18.46
CA GLU A 48 -13.18 48.45 19.84
C GLU A 48 -13.67 47.00 20.00
N VAL A 49 -13.35 46.35 21.13
CA VAL A 49 -13.71 44.96 21.43
C VAL A 49 -14.66 44.92 22.62
N THR A 50 -15.74 44.14 22.51
CA THR A 50 -16.72 44.03 23.60
C THR A 50 -17.27 42.62 23.77
N GLU A 51 -17.43 42.19 25.03
CA GLU A 51 -18.19 41.00 25.41
C GLU A 51 -19.55 41.36 26.02
N ASN A 52 -19.82 42.66 26.21
CA ASN A 52 -21.07 43.13 26.78
C ASN A 52 -22.18 43.09 25.73
N LYS A 53 -23.24 42.35 26.04
CA LYS A 53 -24.40 42.10 25.17
C LYS A 53 -25.48 43.18 25.23
N SER A 54 -25.26 44.32 25.90
CA SER A 54 -26.25 45.39 25.94
C SER A 54 -26.15 46.32 24.73
N LEU A 55 -27.31 46.73 24.20
CA LEU A 55 -27.38 47.71 23.11
C LEU A 55 -26.80 49.07 23.54
N ASP A 56 -26.99 49.45 24.80
CA ASP A 56 -26.48 50.71 25.34
C ASP A 56 -24.96 50.77 25.35
N LYS A 57 -24.27 49.64 25.60
CA LYS A 57 -22.81 49.59 25.49
C LYS A 57 -22.37 49.81 24.04
N ILE A 58 -23.01 49.16 23.07
CA ILE A 58 -22.71 49.35 21.64
C ILE A 58 -22.95 50.81 21.23
N ARG A 59 -24.05 51.43 21.66
CA ARG A 59 -24.33 52.86 21.41
C ARG A 59 -23.28 53.77 22.03
N SER A 60 -22.82 53.46 23.24
CA SER A 60 -21.73 54.20 23.89
C SER A 60 -20.42 54.11 23.09
N ASP A 61 -20.06 52.92 22.60
CA ASP A 61 -18.85 52.73 21.79
C ASP A 61 -18.95 53.41 20.42
N ILE A 62 -20.12 53.37 19.78
CA ILE A 62 -20.42 54.14 18.57
C ILE A 62 -20.18 55.64 18.80
N ALA A 63 -20.69 56.20 19.90
CA ALA A 63 -20.52 57.61 20.21
C ALA A 63 -19.03 57.99 20.41
N LYS A 64 -18.24 57.14 21.09
CA LYS A 64 -16.79 57.33 21.25
C LYS A 64 -16.08 57.36 19.90
N ILE A 65 -16.38 56.39 19.03
CA ILE A 65 -15.79 56.27 17.70
C ILE A 65 -16.14 57.49 16.84
N GLN A 66 -17.40 57.95 16.87
CA GLN A 66 -17.84 59.13 16.12
C GLN A 66 -17.10 60.41 16.54
N ALA A 67 -16.92 60.63 17.83
CA ALA A 67 -16.16 61.78 18.34
C ALA A 67 -14.72 61.81 17.78
N VAL A 68 -14.06 60.65 17.74
CA VAL A 68 -12.70 60.53 17.22
C VAL A 68 -12.67 60.67 15.69
N ARG A 69 -13.62 60.08 14.99
CA ARG A 69 -13.74 60.18 13.53
C ARG A 69 -13.91 61.63 13.07
N MET A 70 -14.76 62.42 13.73
CA MET A 70 -14.91 63.85 13.42
C MET A 70 -13.60 64.62 13.59
N SER A 71 -12.85 64.35 14.69
CA SER A 71 -11.56 65.00 14.91
C SER A 71 -10.49 64.59 13.90
N MET A 72 -10.45 63.32 13.51
CA MET A 72 -9.53 62.81 12.49
C MET A 72 -9.85 63.36 11.10
N MET A 73 -11.13 63.54 10.78
CA MET A 73 -11.56 64.13 9.52
C MET A 73 -11.06 65.57 9.35
N ILE A 74 -11.03 66.38 10.42
CA ILE A 74 -10.43 67.73 10.40
C ILE A 74 -8.92 67.68 10.04
N LYS A 75 -8.25 66.58 10.37
CA LYS A 75 -6.84 66.33 10.04
C LYS A 75 -6.66 65.66 8.67
N ASN A 76 -7.70 65.55 7.85
CA ASN A 76 -7.72 64.81 6.58
C ASN A 76 -7.38 63.32 6.72
N ILE A 77 -7.68 62.71 7.86
CA ILE A 77 -7.48 61.28 8.10
C ILE A 77 -8.83 60.57 8.06
N MET A 78 -8.98 59.62 7.13
CA MET A 78 -10.12 58.74 7.04
C MET A 78 -10.03 57.64 8.11
N VAL A 79 -11.11 57.45 8.87
CA VAL A 79 -11.20 56.38 9.87
C VAL A 79 -12.14 55.30 9.35
N ARG A 80 -11.68 54.05 9.35
CA ARG A 80 -12.48 52.85 9.11
C ARG A 80 -12.77 52.12 10.43
N PRO A 81 -13.96 52.29 11.01
CA PRO A 81 -14.24 51.82 12.36
C PRO A 81 -14.89 50.43 12.42
N TYR A 82 -14.50 49.66 13.43
CA TYR A 82 -15.07 48.35 13.75
C TYR A 82 -15.40 48.24 15.24
N ILE A 83 -16.50 47.56 15.56
CA ILE A 83 -16.79 47.06 16.90
C ILE A 83 -16.87 45.53 16.79
N ILE A 84 -15.96 44.84 17.48
CA ILE A 84 -15.86 43.38 17.43
C ILE A 84 -16.46 42.80 18.70
N CYS A 85 -17.56 42.08 18.52
CA CYS A 85 -18.28 41.43 19.61
C CYS A 85 -17.75 40.01 19.81
N GLY A 86 -17.48 39.61 21.06
CA GLY A 86 -17.21 38.20 21.43
C GLY A 86 -18.42 37.26 21.28
N PHE A 87 -19.53 37.78 20.75
CA PHE A 87 -20.81 37.11 20.54
C PHE A 87 -21.39 37.54 19.19
N ILE A 88 -22.44 36.86 18.73
CA ILE A 88 -23.17 37.25 17.52
C ILE A 88 -24.02 38.49 17.84
N PRO A 89 -23.73 39.67 17.27
CA PRO A 89 -24.51 40.88 17.57
C PRO A 89 -25.92 40.76 16.99
N THR A 90 -26.90 41.29 17.72
CA THR A 90 -28.31 41.33 17.28
C THR A 90 -28.48 42.31 16.12
N GLN A 91 -29.59 42.18 15.37
CA GLN A 91 -29.85 43.07 14.24
C GLN A 91 -29.89 44.54 14.68
N GLY A 92 -30.53 44.87 15.80
CA GLY A 92 -30.56 46.24 16.31
C GLY A 92 -29.18 46.81 16.67
N MET A 93 -28.22 45.98 17.07
CA MET A 93 -26.83 46.42 17.27
C MET A 93 -26.12 46.70 15.93
N ARG A 94 -26.36 45.87 14.92
CA ARG A 94 -25.81 46.05 13.58
C ARG A 94 -26.38 47.31 12.93
N ASP A 95 -27.69 47.51 13.00
CA ASP A 95 -28.39 48.67 12.45
C ASP A 95 -27.90 49.98 13.09
N ALA A 96 -27.73 49.97 14.42
CA ALA A 96 -27.19 51.12 15.15
C ALA A 96 -25.77 51.48 14.67
N GLY A 97 -24.92 50.52 14.31
CA GLY A 97 -23.61 50.80 13.74
C GLY A 97 -23.66 51.26 12.29
N ASN A 98 -24.48 50.59 11.47
CA ASN A 98 -24.61 50.84 10.03
C ASN A 98 -25.05 52.27 9.72
N GLU A 99 -25.95 52.86 10.51
CA GLU A 99 -26.39 54.25 10.37
C GLU A 99 -25.21 55.24 10.43
N TYR A 100 -24.16 54.90 11.17
CA TYR A 100 -22.95 55.70 11.32
C TYR A 100 -21.77 55.17 10.50
N PHE A 101 -21.96 54.19 9.61
CA PHE A 101 -20.91 53.50 8.87
C PHE A 101 -19.85 52.84 9.79
N ILE A 102 -20.30 52.26 10.91
CA ILE A 102 -19.47 51.48 11.83
C ILE A 102 -19.84 50.01 11.71
N ASN A 103 -18.84 49.17 11.42
CA ASN A 103 -19.04 47.74 11.28
C ASN A 103 -19.14 47.09 12.67
N VAL A 104 -20.36 46.74 13.09
CA VAL A 104 -20.59 45.96 14.31
C VAL A 104 -20.72 44.49 13.92
N ILE A 105 -19.69 43.69 14.22
CA ILE A 105 -19.58 42.30 13.75
C ILE A 105 -19.14 41.38 14.87
N SER A 106 -19.43 40.08 14.71
CA SER A 106 -18.91 39.07 15.63
C SER A 106 -17.42 38.84 15.39
N PHE A 107 -16.71 38.31 16.38
CA PHE A 107 -15.33 37.87 16.20
C PHE A 107 -15.19 36.83 15.09
N MET A 108 -16.17 35.93 14.93
CA MET A 108 -16.16 34.95 13.82
C MET A 108 -16.27 35.64 12.44
N ASP A 109 -17.14 36.63 12.31
CA ASP A 109 -17.27 37.41 11.07
C ASP A 109 -15.97 38.17 10.76
N PHE A 110 -15.31 38.68 11.80
CA PHE A 110 -14.01 39.34 11.70
C PHE A 110 -12.90 38.38 11.23
N GLN A 111 -12.82 37.17 11.77
CA GLN A 111 -11.87 36.15 11.33
C GLN A 111 -12.06 35.80 9.84
N ARG A 112 -13.31 35.73 9.38
CA ARG A 112 -13.63 35.47 7.96
C ARG A 112 -13.17 36.56 7.01
N MET A 113 -12.99 37.80 7.50
CA MET A 113 -12.39 38.87 6.70
C MET A 113 -10.93 38.57 6.34
N PHE A 114 -10.20 37.86 7.20
CA PHE A 114 -8.84 37.42 6.92
C PHE A 114 -8.83 36.27 5.91
N PHE A 115 -9.47 35.15 6.27
CA PHE A 115 -9.64 34.00 5.39
C PHE A 115 -10.85 33.19 5.84
N ASP A 116 -11.85 33.04 4.96
CA ASP A 116 -12.98 32.16 5.21
C ASP A 116 -12.61 30.70 4.96
N PHE A 117 -11.79 30.16 5.87
CA PHE A 117 -11.37 28.78 5.82
C PHE A 117 -12.55 27.82 5.96
N SER A 118 -13.64 28.21 6.64
CA SER A 118 -14.82 27.37 6.77
C SER A 118 -15.44 27.08 5.41
N ALA A 119 -15.62 28.11 4.57
CA ALA A 119 -16.12 27.93 3.22
C ALA A 119 -15.19 27.05 2.38
N TYR A 120 -13.87 27.30 2.46
CA TYR A 120 -12.88 26.47 1.77
C TYR A 120 -12.93 25.01 2.22
N ASN A 121 -12.93 24.75 3.53
CA ASN A 121 -12.93 23.42 4.11
C ASN A 121 -14.18 22.63 3.69
N THR A 122 -15.36 23.26 3.67
CA THR A 122 -16.60 22.63 3.20
C THR A 122 -16.48 22.20 1.74
N VAL A 123 -16.11 23.12 0.84
CA VAL A 123 -16.04 22.83 -0.60
C VAL A 123 -14.91 21.85 -0.91
N ARG A 124 -13.74 22.01 -0.28
CA ARG A 124 -12.61 21.09 -0.49
C ARG A 124 -12.90 19.70 0.04
N SER A 125 -13.57 19.57 1.19
CA SER A 125 -13.93 18.26 1.76
C SER A 125 -14.96 17.50 0.94
N SER A 126 -15.77 18.20 0.14
CA SER A 126 -16.71 17.60 -0.83
C SER A 126 -16.08 17.23 -2.18
N LYS A 127 -14.80 17.55 -2.38
CA LYS A 127 -14.05 17.19 -3.58
C LYS A 127 -13.06 16.07 -3.29
N GLN A 128 -12.76 15.33 -4.35
CA GLN A 128 -11.81 14.23 -4.35
C GLN A 128 -10.41 14.63 -3.89
N PHE A 129 -9.74 13.69 -3.22
CA PHE A 129 -8.30 13.76 -2.92
C PHE A 129 -7.59 12.73 -3.79
N GLY A 130 -6.91 13.17 -4.85
CA GLY A 130 -6.12 12.31 -5.73
C GLY A 130 -6.88 11.06 -6.19
N SER A 131 -6.32 9.86 -6.00
CA SER A 131 -6.93 8.59 -6.43
C SER A 131 -7.85 7.92 -5.39
N ALA A 132 -8.32 8.64 -4.36
CA ALA A 132 -9.14 8.08 -3.28
C ALA A 132 -10.63 7.90 -3.68
N ILE A 133 -10.89 7.03 -4.64
CA ILE A 133 -12.25 6.66 -5.10
C ILE A 133 -12.74 5.35 -4.50
N ASP A 134 -14.03 5.21 -4.28
CA ASP A 134 -14.70 3.91 -4.13
C ASP A 134 -14.64 3.16 -5.48
N PRO A 135 -14.07 1.95 -5.51
CA PRO A 135 -13.83 1.22 -6.76
C PRO A 135 -15.11 0.70 -7.42
N LEU A 136 -16.22 0.58 -6.68
CA LEU A 136 -17.51 0.10 -7.21
C LEU A 136 -18.33 1.23 -7.80
N THR A 137 -18.27 2.40 -7.17
CA THR A 137 -19.17 3.52 -7.49
C THR A 137 -18.49 4.62 -8.29
N GLY A 138 -17.16 4.65 -8.34
CA GLY A 138 -16.38 5.73 -8.95
C GLY A 138 -16.51 7.07 -8.23
N LYS A 139 -17.14 7.08 -7.04
CA LYS A 139 -17.36 8.27 -6.20
C LYS A 139 -16.28 8.39 -5.13
N ASP A 140 -16.28 9.48 -4.38
CA ASP A 140 -15.36 9.67 -3.25
C ASP A 140 -15.44 8.52 -2.24
N ASP A 141 -14.27 8.01 -1.86
CA ASP A 141 -14.15 6.95 -0.88
C ASP A 141 -14.58 7.44 0.53
N THR A 142 -15.76 6.97 0.97
CA THR A 142 -16.34 7.26 2.30
C THR A 142 -16.01 6.22 3.36
N SER A 143 -15.25 5.16 3.03
CA SER A 143 -14.87 4.10 3.98
C SER A 143 -14.15 4.66 5.20
N ALA A 144 -14.18 3.93 6.33
CA ALA A 144 -13.47 4.33 7.53
C ALA A 144 -11.94 4.30 7.30
N TYR A 145 -11.23 5.34 7.74
CA TYR A 145 -9.77 5.38 7.61
C TYR A 145 -9.13 4.34 8.53
N THR A 146 -8.31 3.46 7.96
CA THR A 146 -7.43 2.58 8.73
C THR A 146 -6.09 3.28 8.91
N PRO A 147 -5.67 3.56 10.15
CA PRO A 147 -4.35 4.12 10.42
C PRO A 147 -3.26 3.21 9.86
N VAL A 148 -2.39 3.78 9.04
CA VAL A 148 -1.22 3.12 8.48
C VAL A 148 0.04 3.81 8.99
N GLY A 149 1.03 3.01 9.36
CA GLY A 149 2.39 3.49 9.58
C GLY A 149 3.10 3.76 8.25
N TYR A 150 3.78 4.89 8.15
CA TYR A 150 4.70 5.23 7.07
C TYR A 150 6.13 5.09 7.56
N LEU A 151 6.99 4.48 6.76
CA LEU A 151 8.40 4.25 7.11
C LEU A 151 9.16 5.57 7.04
N HIS A 152 9.54 6.11 8.19
CA HIS A 152 10.35 7.30 8.31
C HIS A 152 11.83 6.93 8.31
N GLN A 153 12.59 7.51 7.38
CA GLN A 153 13.99 7.14 7.09
C GLN A 153 14.94 7.13 8.31
N LYS A 154 14.65 7.95 9.35
CA LYS A 154 15.49 8.07 10.56
C LYS A 154 14.88 7.63 11.90
N LYS A 155 13.57 7.30 11.99
CA LYS A 155 12.85 7.21 13.29
C LYS A 155 11.79 6.09 13.39
N GLY A 156 11.82 5.08 12.52
CA GLY A 156 10.83 3.99 12.56
C GLY A 156 9.56 4.39 11.82
N GLU A 157 8.39 3.97 12.30
CA GLU A 157 7.11 4.26 11.66
C GLU A 157 6.47 5.54 12.23
N ILE A 158 5.87 6.34 11.35
CA ILE A 158 5.08 7.54 11.68
C ILE A 158 3.65 7.39 11.15
N ASP A 159 2.65 7.96 11.80
CA ASP A 159 1.26 7.93 11.31
C ASP A 159 0.77 9.31 10.82
N ALA A 160 -0.48 9.39 10.37
CA ALA A 160 -1.07 10.64 9.90
C ALA A 160 -1.19 11.72 11.00
N VAL A 161 -1.31 11.32 12.28
CA VAL A 161 -1.37 12.25 13.42
C VAL A 161 -0.01 12.88 13.64
N GLU A 162 1.04 12.08 13.67
CA GLU A 162 2.42 12.55 13.81
C GLU A 162 2.82 13.44 12.63
N ILE A 163 2.44 13.07 11.40
CA ILE A 163 2.65 13.91 10.21
C ILE A 163 2.01 15.29 10.40
N ALA A 164 0.75 15.35 10.84
CA ALA A 164 0.06 16.62 11.06
C ALA A 164 0.73 17.46 12.16
N GLU A 165 1.18 16.85 13.26
CA GLU A 165 1.89 17.55 14.33
C GLU A 165 3.24 18.13 13.89
N ARG A 166 3.96 17.39 13.05
CA ARG A 166 5.24 17.85 12.48
C ARG A 166 5.05 19.01 11.51
N ILE A 167 4.01 18.97 10.68
CA ILE A 167 3.62 20.09 9.80
C ILE A 167 3.32 21.36 10.62
N LEU A 168 2.58 21.23 11.74
CA LEU A 168 2.31 22.36 12.64
C LEU A 168 3.57 22.94 13.30
N LYS A 169 4.65 22.14 13.41
CA LYS A 169 5.96 22.59 13.91
C LYS A 169 6.84 23.20 12.81
N GLY A 170 6.37 23.29 11.57
CA GLY A 170 7.13 23.84 10.45
C GLY A 170 7.95 22.83 9.65
N GLU A 171 7.82 21.53 9.94
CA GLU A 171 8.54 20.47 9.22
C GLU A 171 7.96 20.27 7.82
N LYS A 172 8.83 20.01 6.84
CA LYS A 172 8.43 19.71 5.48
C LYS A 172 8.56 18.22 5.19
N ILE A 173 7.46 17.57 4.83
CA ILE A 173 7.41 16.10 4.71
C ILE A 173 7.18 15.71 3.24
N ILE A 174 8.00 14.80 2.73
CA ILE A 174 7.87 14.19 1.41
C ILE A 174 7.39 12.75 1.59
N LEU A 175 6.20 12.43 1.10
CA LEU A 175 5.60 11.10 1.16
C LEU A 175 5.76 10.37 -0.19
N LEU A 176 6.60 9.34 -0.19
CA LEU A 176 6.88 8.52 -1.38
C LEU A 176 6.13 7.19 -1.34
N GLY A 177 5.69 6.71 -2.49
CA GLY A 177 5.11 5.37 -2.60
C GLY A 177 4.56 5.08 -3.99
N ASP A 178 4.34 3.81 -4.29
CA ASP A 178 3.83 3.38 -5.59
C ASP A 178 2.31 3.60 -5.74
N TYR A 179 1.81 3.29 -6.93
CA TYR A 179 0.39 3.36 -7.21
C TYR A 179 -0.39 2.42 -6.26
N GLY A 180 -1.46 2.94 -5.64
CA GLY A 180 -2.27 2.17 -4.68
C GLY A 180 -1.69 2.07 -3.25
N SER A 181 -0.55 2.72 -2.96
CA SER A 181 0.10 2.64 -1.64
C SER A 181 -0.56 3.46 -0.51
N GLY A 182 -1.68 4.14 -0.79
CA GLY A 182 -2.44 4.89 0.22
C GLY A 182 -2.08 6.38 0.39
N LYS A 183 -1.24 6.97 -0.47
CA LYS A 183 -0.82 8.40 -0.38
C LYS A 183 -1.99 9.38 -0.28
N SER A 184 -2.94 9.37 -1.23
CA SER A 184 -4.07 10.30 -1.23
C SER A 184 -4.99 10.12 -0.01
N ARG A 185 -5.02 8.91 0.58
CA ARG A 185 -5.74 8.67 1.83
C ARG A 185 -5.06 9.31 3.03
N CYS A 186 -3.71 9.28 3.08
CA CYS A 186 -2.92 10.05 4.04
C CYS A 186 -3.29 11.53 4.00
N PHE A 187 -3.36 12.11 2.80
CA PHE A 187 -3.63 13.53 2.59
C PHE A 187 -4.99 13.93 3.12
N LYS A 188 -6.03 13.13 2.83
CA LYS A 188 -7.38 13.33 3.34
C LYS A 188 -7.42 13.36 4.87
N GLU A 189 -6.71 12.44 5.53
CA GLU A 189 -6.69 12.38 7.00
C GLU A 189 -5.87 13.52 7.62
N VAL A 190 -4.67 13.78 7.09
CA VAL A 190 -3.82 14.91 7.54
C VAL A 190 -4.57 16.24 7.38
N PHE A 191 -5.24 16.45 6.25
CA PHE A 191 -6.10 17.62 6.03
C PHE A 191 -7.17 17.74 7.11
N LYS A 192 -7.91 16.65 7.38
CA LYS A 192 -8.97 16.64 8.41
C LYS A 192 -8.45 16.97 9.81
N ILE A 193 -7.26 16.47 10.17
CA ILE A 193 -6.61 16.73 11.47
C ILE A 193 -6.20 18.21 11.56
N LEU A 194 -5.52 18.73 10.53
CA LEU A 194 -5.09 20.13 10.48
C LEU A 194 -6.28 21.10 10.47
N SER A 195 -7.33 20.79 9.71
CA SER A 195 -8.54 21.62 9.61
C SER A 195 -9.19 21.82 10.98
N LYS A 196 -9.20 20.80 11.84
CA LYS A 196 -9.72 20.90 13.21
C LYS A 196 -8.92 21.84 14.11
N LYS A 197 -7.60 21.93 13.90
CA LYS A 197 -6.68 22.77 14.68
C LYS A 197 -6.46 24.17 14.06
N SER A 198 -7.03 24.45 12.89
CA SER A 198 -6.75 25.66 12.10
C SER A 198 -7.07 26.97 12.83
N ASN A 199 -8.20 27.04 13.52
CA ASN A 199 -8.60 28.25 14.27
C ASN A 199 -7.74 28.48 15.53
N GLU A 200 -7.20 27.42 16.13
CA GLU A 200 -6.35 27.50 17.33
C GLU A 200 -4.91 27.90 16.97
N THR A 201 -4.41 27.36 15.86
CA THR A 201 -3.01 27.55 15.41
C THR A 201 -2.83 28.72 14.46
N LEU A 202 -3.92 29.24 13.89
CA LEU A 202 -3.91 30.21 12.78
C LEU A 202 -3.13 29.71 11.56
N LEU A 203 -2.99 28.40 11.43
CA LEU A 203 -2.38 27.72 10.28
C LEU A 203 -3.47 26.97 9.53
N TYR A 204 -3.69 27.37 8.28
CA TYR A 204 -4.80 26.87 7.47
C TYR A 204 -4.28 25.89 6.40
N PRO A 205 -4.73 24.62 6.41
CA PRO A 205 -4.28 23.64 5.43
C PRO A 205 -4.92 23.87 4.06
N ILE A 206 -4.11 23.92 3.02
CA ILE A 206 -4.54 24.01 1.62
C ILE A 206 -4.09 22.74 0.88
N ALA A 207 -5.05 21.84 0.62
CA ALA A 207 -4.82 20.62 -0.15
C ALA A 207 -5.06 20.81 -1.66
N ILE A 208 -4.00 20.67 -2.46
CA ILE A 208 -3.98 20.88 -3.91
C ILE A 208 -3.61 19.58 -4.61
N ASP A 209 -4.39 19.20 -5.63
CA ASP A 209 -4.01 18.15 -6.58
C ASP A 209 -3.09 18.77 -7.63
N LEU A 210 -1.84 18.31 -7.66
CA LEU A 210 -0.82 18.90 -8.51
C LEU A 210 -1.08 18.64 -10.01
N LYS A 211 -1.90 17.65 -10.35
CA LYS A 211 -2.33 17.39 -11.73
C LYS A 211 -3.11 18.55 -12.34
N GLU A 212 -3.84 19.32 -11.53
CA GLU A 212 -4.69 20.42 -12.00
C GLU A 212 -3.93 21.73 -12.26
N VAL A 213 -2.66 21.81 -11.86
CA VAL A 213 -1.85 23.04 -11.89
C VAL A 213 -0.69 22.98 -12.88
N TRP A 214 -0.84 22.14 -13.91
CA TRP A 214 0.18 21.98 -14.94
C TRP A 214 0.50 23.29 -15.68
N GLY A 215 1.81 23.52 -15.93
CA GLY A 215 2.32 24.66 -16.69
C GLY A 215 2.43 25.97 -15.89
N LEU A 216 2.04 25.98 -14.61
CA LEU A 216 2.14 27.16 -13.75
C LEU A 216 3.55 27.30 -13.15
N VAL A 217 4.07 28.53 -13.15
CA VAL A 217 5.47 28.81 -12.76
C VAL A 217 5.58 29.59 -11.45
N SER A 218 4.48 30.12 -10.91
CA SER A 218 4.47 30.87 -9.65
C SER A 218 3.52 30.30 -8.60
N ALA A 219 3.85 30.52 -7.33
CA ALA A 219 3.02 30.14 -6.18
C ALA A 219 1.60 30.75 -6.25
N VAL A 220 1.51 32.02 -6.63
CA VAL A 220 0.25 32.78 -6.69
C VAL A 220 -0.68 32.20 -7.76
N GLU A 221 -0.16 31.79 -8.91
CA GLU A 221 -0.96 31.15 -9.96
C GLU A 221 -1.52 29.81 -9.51
N ILE A 222 -0.71 28.98 -8.84
CA ILE A 222 -1.14 27.68 -8.29
C ILE A 222 -2.32 27.88 -7.33
N ILE A 223 -2.18 28.80 -6.37
CA ILE A 223 -3.21 29.10 -5.38
C ILE A 223 -4.48 29.62 -6.08
N ARG A 224 -4.34 30.59 -6.99
CA ARG A 224 -5.48 31.16 -7.71
C ARG A 224 -6.22 30.10 -8.53
N ARG A 225 -5.49 29.27 -9.29
CA ARG A 225 -6.08 28.20 -10.10
C ARG A 225 -6.88 27.22 -9.25
N HIS A 226 -6.31 26.78 -8.13
CA HIS A 226 -6.98 25.86 -7.20
C HIS A 226 -8.31 26.44 -6.70
N PHE A 227 -8.30 27.68 -6.20
CA PHE A 227 -9.51 28.31 -5.67
C PHE A 227 -10.58 28.58 -6.75
N ILE A 228 -10.17 28.98 -7.96
CA ILE A 228 -11.07 29.16 -9.10
C ILE A 228 -11.72 27.82 -9.48
N ASN A 229 -10.94 26.73 -9.55
CA ASN A 229 -11.47 25.38 -9.84
C ASN A 229 -12.49 24.91 -8.78
N LEU A 230 -12.39 25.39 -7.54
CA LEU A 230 -13.37 25.14 -6.47
C LEU A 230 -14.62 26.03 -6.56
N GLY A 231 -14.68 26.99 -7.50
CA GLY A 231 -15.80 27.91 -7.65
C GLY A 231 -15.81 29.05 -6.62
N MET A 232 -14.66 29.34 -6.00
CA MET A 232 -14.53 30.45 -5.04
C MET A 232 -14.46 31.79 -5.77
N SER A 233 -14.97 32.84 -5.13
CA SER A 233 -14.97 34.20 -5.69
C SER A 233 -13.58 34.85 -5.71
N GLU A 234 -13.42 35.90 -6.54
CA GLU A 234 -12.17 36.65 -6.65
C GLU A 234 -11.77 37.36 -5.34
N SER A 235 -12.76 37.80 -4.55
CA SER A 235 -12.52 38.40 -3.24
C SER A 235 -11.96 37.38 -2.25
N GLN A 236 -12.50 36.16 -2.22
CA GLN A 236 -11.97 35.06 -1.40
C GLN A 236 -10.57 34.67 -1.83
N THR A 237 -10.32 34.62 -3.13
CA THR A 237 -8.99 34.30 -3.68
C THR A 237 -7.95 35.35 -3.27
N SER A 238 -8.31 36.63 -3.28
CA SER A 238 -7.44 37.71 -2.82
C SER A 238 -7.10 37.61 -1.33
N SER A 239 -8.07 37.24 -0.49
CA SER A 239 -7.84 36.98 0.94
C SER A 239 -6.86 35.82 1.19
N VAL A 240 -6.94 34.75 0.39
CA VAL A 240 -6.01 33.61 0.50
C VAL A 240 -4.57 34.03 0.17
N ILE A 241 -4.36 34.88 -0.84
CA ILE A 241 -3.02 35.40 -1.16
C ILE A 241 -2.45 36.22 0.01
N LYS A 242 -3.30 36.98 0.73
CA LYS A 242 -2.85 37.66 1.96
C LYS A 242 -2.45 36.65 3.04
N ALA A 243 -3.24 35.60 3.24
CA ALA A 243 -2.92 34.55 4.20
C ALA A 243 -1.62 33.80 3.85
N TYR A 244 -1.36 33.59 2.57
CA TYR A 244 -0.11 33.05 2.05
C TYR A 244 1.08 33.94 2.41
N ASN A 245 1.00 35.24 2.11
CA ASN A 245 2.06 36.20 2.41
C ASN A 245 2.29 36.38 3.92
N GLY A 246 1.26 36.16 4.75
CA GLY A 246 1.36 36.17 6.21
C GLY A 246 1.89 34.86 6.82
N GLU A 247 2.34 33.91 5.99
CA GLU A 247 2.85 32.59 6.39
C GLU A 247 1.83 31.75 7.18
N ARG A 248 0.53 31.95 6.90
CA ARG A 248 -0.58 31.28 7.60
C ARG A 248 -1.15 30.08 6.87
N LEU A 249 -0.54 29.66 5.76
CA LEU A 249 -0.99 28.52 4.98
C LEU A 249 0.01 27.37 5.06
N CYS A 250 -0.46 26.17 5.38
CA CYS A 250 0.32 24.94 5.20
C CYS A 250 -0.20 24.17 3.98
N PHE A 251 0.70 23.72 3.11
CA PHE A 251 0.31 23.11 1.83
C PHE A 251 0.37 21.59 1.90
N LEU A 252 -0.68 20.95 1.38
CA LEU A 252 -0.72 19.51 1.11
C LEU A 252 -0.79 19.33 -0.42
N LEU A 253 0.34 19.03 -1.05
CA LEU A 253 0.48 18.92 -2.50
C LEU A 253 0.54 17.45 -2.96
N ASP A 254 -0.53 16.93 -3.56
CA ASP A 254 -0.62 15.51 -3.96
C ASP A 254 -0.17 15.34 -5.42
N GLY A 255 0.81 14.46 -5.67
CA GLY A 255 1.16 13.99 -7.01
C GLY A 255 2.15 14.87 -7.81
N PHE A 256 3.33 15.19 -7.28
CA PHE A 256 4.33 15.96 -8.05
C PHE A 256 4.81 15.24 -9.32
N ASP A 257 4.72 13.90 -9.36
CA ASP A 257 5.05 13.11 -10.54
C ASP A 257 4.02 13.21 -11.67
N GLU A 258 2.87 13.84 -11.40
CA GLU A 258 1.78 14.08 -12.35
C GLU A 258 1.80 15.49 -12.96
N ILE A 259 2.74 16.35 -12.55
CA ILE A 259 2.98 17.65 -13.21
C ILE A 259 3.84 17.44 -14.44
N GLY A 260 3.26 17.59 -15.64
CA GLY A 260 4.01 17.53 -16.89
C GLY A 260 3.54 16.45 -17.85
N SER A 261 3.56 16.73 -19.16
CA SER A 261 3.87 15.67 -20.12
C SER A 261 5.24 15.13 -19.75
N ARG A 262 5.37 13.80 -19.63
CA ARG A 262 6.61 13.17 -19.19
C ARG A 262 7.72 13.61 -20.13
N PRO A 263 8.75 14.33 -19.65
CA PRO A 263 9.80 14.77 -20.52
C PRO A 263 10.51 13.54 -21.09
N TRP A 264 10.61 13.49 -22.43
CA TRP A 264 11.33 12.45 -23.15
C TRP A 264 12.71 12.99 -23.52
N SER A 265 13.76 12.34 -23.02
CA SER A 265 15.14 12.60 -23.44
C SER A 265 16.01 11.42 -23.04
N GLU A 266 16.88 10.97 -23.94
CA GLU A 266 17.92 9.98 -23.63
C GLU A 266 19.02 10.56 -22.73
N ASN A 267 19.07 11.88 -22.57
CA ASN A 267 20.05 12.56 -21.75
C ASN A 267 19.52 12.82 -20.33
N LYS A 268 20.17 12.18 -19.35
CA LYS A 268 19.88 12.32 -17.92
C LYS A 268 19.90 13.76 -17.42
N SER A 269 20.81 14.62 -17.91
CA SER A 269 20.86 16.02 -17.49
C SER A 269 19.64 16.80 -17.98
N THR A 270 19.19 16.52 -19.20
CA THR A 270 18.01 17.14 -19.80
C THR A 270 16.73 16.72 -19.07
N LEU A 271 16.60 15.45 -18.67
CA LEU A 271 15.47 14.99 -17.84
C LEU A 271 15.41 15.71 -16.48
N ILE A 272 16.57 15.88 -15.82
CA ILE A 272 16.66 16.60 -14.54
C ILE A 272 16.19 18.05 -14.71
N GLU A 273 16.66 18.74 -15.77
CA GLU A 273 16.23 20.12 -16.06
C GLU A 273 14.75 20.22 -16.37
N LEU A 274 14.20 19.28 -17.15
CA LEU A 274 12.78 19.27 -17.49
C LEU A 274 11.89 19.02 -16.26
N ARG A 275 12.25 18.10 -15.36
CA ARG A 275 11.53 17.91 -14.09
C ARG A 275 11.61 19.15 -13.21
N LYS A 276 12.79 19.77 -13.13
CA LYS A 276 12.99 21.01 -12.37
C LYS A 276 12.16 22.17 -12.92
N HIS A 277 12.04 22.28 -14.24
CA HIS A 277 11.20 23.27 -14.90
C HIS A 277 9.71 22.99 -14.69
N ALA A 278 9.28 21.73 -14.84
CA ALA A 278 7.89 21.32 -14.59
C ALA A 278 7.43 21.65 -13.16
N LEU A 279 8.33 21.50 -12.18
CA LEU A 279 8.07 21.77 -10.76
C LEU A 279 8.40 23.20 -10.33
N GLN A 280 8.65 24.13 -11.25
CA GLN A 280 9.07 25.50 -10.92
C GLN A 280 8.04 26.23 -10.04
N GLY A 281 6.74 26.11 -10.33
CA GLY A 281 5.70 26.70 -9.49
C GLY A 281 5.62 26.07 -8.09
N VAL A 282 5.78 24.74 -8.01
CA VAL A 282 5.82 24.01 -6.71
C VAL A 282 7.03 24.45 -5.90
N LYS A 283 8.18 24.59 -6.55
CA LYS A 283 9.41 25.11 -5.94
C LYS A 283 9.21 26.53 -5.40
N ASP A 284 8.61 27.42 -6.20
CA ASP A 284 8.32 28.79 -5.77
C ASP A 284 7.39 28.81 -4.55
N LEU A 285 6.36 27.95 -4.55
CA LEU A 285 5.41 27.79 -3.45
C LEU A 285 6.09 27.29 -2.17
N LEU A 286 6.79 26.15 -2.24
CA LEU A 286 7.37 25.51 -1.07
C LEU A 286 8.58 26.25 -0.51
N SER A 287 9.35 26.96 -1.35
CA SER A 287 10.51 27.74 -0.88
C SER A 287 10.11 29.01 -0.12
N LYS A 288 8.99 29.62 -0.47
CA LYS A 288 8.46 30.84 0.16
C LYS A 288 7.46 30.58 1.28
N THR A 289 6.95 29.36 1.39
CA THR A 289 6.06 28.98 2.50
C THR A 289 6.86 28.89 3.81
N GLY A 290 6.51 29.74 4.79
CA GLY A 290 7.07 29.74 6.14
C GLY A 290 6.51 28.64 7.06
N ALA A 291 5.38 28.03 6.70
CA ALA A 291 4.78 26.90 7.43
C ALA A 291 5.28 25.54 6.95
N GLY A 292 4.96 24.48 7.70
CA GLY A 292 5.21 23.10 7.28
C GLY A 292 4.36 22.70 6.08
N CYS A 293 4.75 21.63 5.39
CA CYS A 293 4.02 21.12 4.23
C CYS A 293 4.09 19.60 4.11
N LEU A 294 3.14 19.02 3.40
CA LEU A 294 3.18 17.63 2.94
C LEU A 294 3.16 17.62 1.41
N ILE A 295 4.07 16.89 0.80
CA ILE A 295 4.11 16.72 -0.65
C ILE A 295 4.30 15.24 -0.99
N SER A 296 3.61 14.75 -2.02
CA SER A 296 3.66 13.32 -2.38
C SER A 296 3.99 13.08 -3.84
N GLY A 297 4.58 11.91 -4.09
CA GLY A 297 4.77 11.39 -5.43
C GLY A 297 5.33 9.96 -5.41
N ARG A 298 5.74 9.47 -6.58
CA ARG A 298 6.34 8.14 -6.72
C ARG A 298 7.77 8.07 -6.20
N ASP A 299 8.15 6.94 -5.61
CA ASP A 299 9.48 6.71 -5.03
C ASP A 299 10.60 6.85 -6.08
N HIS A 300 10.31 6.42 -7.32
CA HIS A 300 11.22 6.49 -8.46
C HIS A 300 10.84 7.58 -9.46
N TYR A 301 10.50 8.79 -9.00
CA TYR A 301 10.35 9.92 -9.92
C TYR A 301 11.66 10.70 -10.11
N PHE A 302 12.41 10.91 -9.02
CA PHE A 302 13.73 11.53 -9.04
C PHE A 302 14.82 10.46 -9.03
N ASN A 303 15.99 10.78 -9.59
CA ASN A 303 17.12 9.85 -9.63
C ASN A 303 17.93 9.87 -8.32
N SER A 304 17.75 10.91 -7.50
CA SER A 304 18.41 11.04 -6.19
C SER A 304 17.62 11.97 -5.27
N GLU A 305 17.84 11.84 -3.95
CA GLU A 305 17.28 12.78 -2.97
C GLU A 305 17.75 14.22 -3.20
N ALA A 306 19.00 14.41 -3.63
CA ALA A 306 19.54 15.73 -3.94
C ALA A 306 18.80 16.41 -5.11
N GLU A 307 18.48 15.64 -6.16
CA GLU A 307 17.63 16.11 -7.27
C GLU A 307 16.25 16.50 -6.74
N MET A 308 15.62 15.63 -5.95
CA MET A 308 14.29 15.85 -5.37
C MET A 308 14.23 17.14 -4.54
N PHE A 309 15.14 17.32 -3.57
CA PHE A 309 15.18 18.52 -2.73
C PHE A 309 15.39 19.79 -3.57
N SER A 310 16.30 19.74 -4.54
CA SER A 310 16.58 20.86 -5.45
C SER A 310 15.38 21.23 -6.33
N ALA A 311 14.69 20.22 -6.87
CA ALA A 311 13.53 20.40 -7.73
C ALA A 311 12.32 20.94 -6.97
N LEU A 312 12.11 20.47 -5.72
CA LEU A 312 10.99 20.91 -4.87
C LEU A 312 11.29 22.22 -4.10
N GLY A 313 12.53 22.71 -4.10
CA GLY A 313 12.89 23.91 -3.33
C GLY A 313 12.96 23.69 -1.82
N MET A 314 13.40 22.51 -1.42
CA MET A 314 13.43 22.05 -0.02
C MET A 314 14.87 21.82 0.44
N ASP A 315 15.10 21.90 1.75
CA ASP A 315 16.42 21.65 2.36
C ASP A 315 16.39 20.35 3.18
N ALA A 316 17.39 19.48 3.02
CA ALA A 316 17.46 18.19 3.69
C ALA A 316 17.52 18.26 5.23
N LYS A 317 17.90 19.40 5.83
CA LYS A 317 17.95 19.61 7.28
C LYS A 317 16.57 19.80 7.90
N ASN A 318 15.64 20.43 7.16
CA ASN A 318 14.27 20.71 7.61
C ASN A 318 13.22 19.89 6.85
N SER A 319 13.67 18.88 6.10
CA SER A 319 12.80 18.02 5.31
C SER A 319 12.96 16.55 5.71
N THR A 320 11.84 15.84 5.75
CA THR A 320 11.77 14.43 6.12
C THR A 320 11.14 13.63 4.99
N ILE A 321 11.74 12.50 4.66
CA ILE A 321 11.19 11.53 3.70
C ILE A 321 10.50 10.41 4.47
N ALA A 322 9.23 10.18 4.14
CA ALA A 322 8.44 9.05 4.60
C ALA A 322 8.04 8.18 3.41
N LYS A 323 8.06 6.87 3.57
CA LYS A 323 7.65 5.91 2.53
C LYS A 323 6.39 5.15 2.93
N CYS A 324 5.46 4.99 2.01
CA CYS A 324 4.35 4.05 2.18
C CYS A 324 4.90 2.62 2.26
N LYS A 325 4.31 1.80 3.13
CA LYS A 325 4.57 0.36 3.14
C LYS A 325 3.97 -0.29 1.88
N ASN A 326 4.62 -1.35 1.41
CA ASN A 326 4.08 -2.17 0.32
C ASN A 326 2.91 -3.05 0.80
N GLU A 327 2.91 -3.43 2.08
CA GLU A 327 1.91 -4.28 2.71
C GLU A 327 1.53 -3.73 4.09
N PHE A 328 0.28 -3.99 4.48
CA PHE A 328 -0.22 -3.76 5.83
C PHE A 328 0.42 -4.76 6.82
N SER A 329 0.69 -4.32 8.05
CA SER A 329 0.94 -5.25 9.15
C SER A 329 -0.33 -6.07 9.45
N VAL A 330 -0.18 -7.21 10.12
CA VAL A 330 -1.32 -8.05 10.55
C VAL A 330 -2.31 -7.22 11.37
N GLU A 331 -1.81 -6.38 12.28
CA GLU A 331 -2.61 -5.53 13.15
C GLU A 331 -3.37 -4.44 12.38
N GLU A 332 -2.72 -3.80 11.40
CA GLU A 332 -3.37 -2.81 10.53
C GLU A 332 -4.44 -3.47 9.65
N PHE A 333 -4.18 -4.69 9.20
CA PHE A 333 -5.07 -5.50 8.38
C PHE A 333 -6.33 -5.93 9.16
N ASP A 334 -6.18 -6.44 10.37
CA ASP A 334 -7.32 -6.81 11.24
C ASP A 334 -8.19 -5.60 11.58
N LYS A 335 -7.55 -4.47 11.86
CA LYS A 335 -8.24 -3.21 12.14
C LYS A 335 -9.04 -2.72 10.93
N TYR A 336 -8.53 -2.90 9.71
CA TYR A 336 -9.25 -2.58 8.48
C TYR A 336 -10.53 -3.40 8.36
N LEU A 337 -10.46 -4.71 8.59
CA LEU A 337 -11.62 -5.61 8.48
C LEU A 337 -12.70 -5.26 9.50
N GLN A 338 -12.30 -5.02 10.75
CA GLN A 338 -13.21 -4.60 11.82
C GLN A 338 -13.92 -3.29 11.48
N LEU A 339 -13.17 -2.30 10.98
CA LEU A 339 -13.71 -0.99 10.59
C LEU A 339 -14.69 -1.07 9.42
N ASN A 340 -14.55 -2.06 8.54
CA ASN A 340 -15.44 -2.30 7.40
C ASN A 340 -16.50 -3.38 7.70
N HIS A 341 -16.67 -3.79 8.96
CA HIS A 341 -17.63 -4.81 9.39
C HIS A 341 -17.48 -6.17 8.69
N ILE A 342 -16.26 -6.51 8.29
CA ILE A 342 -15.93 -7.82 7.71
C ILE A 342 -15.49 -8.72 8.86
N ALA A 343 -16.34 -9.69 9.21
CA ALA A 343 -16.10 -10.65 10.28
C ALA A 343 -15.70 -12.02 9.70
N VAL A 344 -14.49 -12.12 9.14
CA VAL A 344 -13.99 -13.39 8.59
C VAL A 344 -12.56 -13.67 9.08
N GLU A 345 -12.30 -14.93 9.43
CA GLU A 345 -10.93 -15.42 9.67
C GLU A 345 -10.22 -15.50 8.33
N LEU A 346 -9.13 -14.75 8.19
CA LEU A 346 -8.41 -14.69 6.92
C LEU A 346 -7.28 -15.70 6.86
N PRO A 347 -7.04 -16.29 5.67
CA PRO A 347 -6.00 -17.29 5.51
C PRO A 347 -4.60 -16.66 5.37
N GLU A 348 -3.56 -17.42 5.71
CA GLU A 348 -2.17 -16.93 5.71
C GLU A 348 -1.63 -16.56 4.33
N TRP A 349 -2.16 -17.16 3.26
CA TRP A 349 -1.73 -16.90 1.88
C TRP A 349 -2.22 -15.54 1.34
N LEU A 350 -3.20 -14.89 1.97
CA LEU A 350 -3.83 -13.69 1.44
C LEU A 350 -2.85 -12.50 1.44
N PRO A 351 -2.55 -11.88 0.28
CA PRO A 351 -1.63 -10.76 0.23
C PRO A 351 -2.16 -9.56 1.02
N LYS A 352 -1.34 -9.00 1.92
CA LYS A 352 -1.73 -7.89 2.81
C LYS A 352 -1.64 -6.51 2.16
N LYS A 353 -1.78 -6.44 0.84
CA LYS A 353 -1.63 -5.17 0.09
C LYS A 353 -2.91 -4.33 0.18
N PRO A 354 -2.81 -3.00 0.23
CA PRO A 354 -3.99 -2.14 0.33
C PRO A 354 -4.99 -2.28 -0.82
N LEU A 355 -4.50 -2.59 -2.02
CA LEU A 355 -5.35 -2.83 -3.18
C LEU A 355 -6.22 -4.09 -3.01
N VAL A 356 -5.67 -5.16 -2.45
CA VAL A 356 -6.36 -6.44 -2.19
C VAL A 356 -7.47 -6.24 -1.18
N LEU A 357 -7.19 -5.53 -0.08
CA LEU A 357 -8.19 -5.18 0.93
C LEU A 357 -9.34 -4.35 0.37
N LYS A 358 -9.02 -3.37 -0.48
CA LYS A 358 -10.02 -2.55 -1.12
C LYS A 358 -10.93 -3.38 -2.04
N THR A 359 -10.40 -4.38 -2.72
CA THR A 359 -11.20 -5.34 -3.47
C THR A 359 -12.07 -6.19 -2.54
N ILE A 360 -11.54 -6.71 -1.43
CA ILE A 360 -12.32 -7.48 -0.45
C ILE A 360 -13.47 -6.64 0.12
N ALA A 361 -13.21 -5.40 0.52
CA ALA A 361 -14.24 -4.47 0.99
C ALA A 361 -15.31 -4.13 -0.04
N SER A 362 -15.02 -4.35 -1.33
CA SER A 362 -15.95 -4.16 -2.43
C SER A 362 -16.82 -5.40 -2.72
N LEU A 363 -16.45 -6.56 -2.20
CA LEU A 363 -17.24 -7.78 -2.36
C LEU A 363 -18.44 -7.76 -1.39
N LYS A 364 -19.55 -8.38 -1.79
CA LYS A 364 -20.71 -8.56 -0.91
C LYS A 364 -20.34 -9.48 0.26
N VAL A 365 -20.88 -9.22 1.44
CA VAL A 365 -20.60 -9.98 2.67
C VAL A 365 -20.75 -11.50 2.44
N ASP A 366 -21.82 -11.94 1.79
CA ASP A 366 -22.05 -13.37 1.50
C ASP A 366 -20.92 -14.00 0.66
N LYS A 367 -20.37 -13.23 -0.30
CA LYS A 367 -19.28 -13.68 -1.17
C LYS A 367 -17.93 -13.67 -0.44
N VAL A 368 -17.73 -12.71 0.46
CA VAL A 368 -16.55 -12.68 1.34
C VAL A 368 -16.56 -13.89 2.28
N SER A 369 -17.72 -14.22 2.87
CA SER A 369 -17.87 -15.43 3.69
C SER A 369 -17.63 -16.70 2.88
N GLU A 370 -18.18 -16.80 1.66
CA GLU A 370 -17.95 -17.95 0.77
C GLU A 370 -16.47 -18.17 0.42
N LEU A 371 -15.72 -17.09 0.20
CA LEU A 371 -14.31 -17.14 -0.21
C LEU A 371 -13.36 -17.47 0.95
N PHE A 372 -13.67 -17.00 2.17
CA PHE A 372 -12.74 -17.02 3.30
C PHE A 372 -13.18 -17.87 4.50
N GLU A 373 -14.35 -18.49 4.49
CA GLU A 373 -14.72 -19.47 5.53
C GLU A 373 -13.69 -20.61 5.60
N SER A 374 -13.22 -20.88 6.82
CA SER A 374 -12.09 -21.78 7.15
C SER A 374 -12.26 -23.24 6.71
N SER A 375 -13.47 -23.63 6.29
CA SER A 375 -13.79 -24.95 5.74
C SER A 375 -13.54 -25.09 4.23
N LYS A 376 -13.34 -24.00 3.47
CA LYS A 376 -13.20 -24.02 2.00
C LYS A 376 -11.87 -23.51 1.45
N ASN A 377 -11.18 -22.59 2.14
CA ASN A 377 -9.85 -22.06 1.78
C ASN A 377 -9.63 -21.87 0.25
N ASN A 378 -10.53 -21.16 -0.43
CA ASN A 378 -10.60 -21.10 -1.89
C ASN A 378 -9.72 -19.98 -2.48
N GLU A 379 -8.41 -20.09 -2.29
CA GLU A 379 -7.41 -19.14 -2.82
C GLU A 379 -7.60 -18.87 -4.31
N ILE A 380 -7.83 -19.93 -5.09
CA ILE A 380 -7.93 -19.84 -6.54
C ILE A 380 -9.24 -19.16 -6.95
N GLY A 381 -10.37 -19.48 -6.30
CA GLY A 381 -11.63 -18.75 -6.50
C GLY A 381 -11.49 -17.26 -6.21
N PHE A 382 -10.84 -16.90 -5.11
CA PHE A 382 -10.56 -15.50 -4.78
C PHE A 382 -9.71 -14.82 -5.85
N TRP A 383 -8.67 -15.49 -6.36
CA TRP A 383 -7.81 -14.93 -7.41
C TRP A 383 -8.60 -14.53 -8.66
N PHE A 384 -9.49 -15.39 -9.16
CA PHE A 384 -10.34 -15.07 -10.31
C PHE A 384 -11.23 -13.86 -10.03
N ASP A 385 -11.92 -13.86 -8.89
CA ASP A 385 -12.79 -12.75 -8.49
C ASP A 385 -12.02 -11.43 -8.33
N PHE A 386 -10.79 -11.50 -7.81
CA PHE A 386 -9.92 -10.35 -7.64
C PHE A 386 -9.49 -9.75 -8.97
N ILE A 387 -9.09 -10.58 -9.94
CA ILE A 387 -8.68 -10.12 -11.27
C ILE A 387 -9.85 -9.51 -12.03
N ASP A 388 -11.03 -10.12 -11.97
CA ASP A 388 -12.22 -9.61 -12.64
C ASP A 388 -12.64 -8.26 -12.02
N ALA A 389 -12.71 -8.17 -10.69
CA ALA A 389 -13.00 -6.90 -10.01
C ALA A 389 -11.98 -5.80 -10.36
N MET A 390 -10.69 -6.15 -10.47
CA MET A 390 -9.62 -5.23 -10.86
C MET A 390 -9.79 -4.74 -12.31
N CYS A 391 -10.07 -5.63 -13.26
CA CYS A 391 -10.29 -5.27 -14.67
C CYS A 391 -11.58 -4.43 -14.84
N LYS A 392 -12.65 -4.82 -14.13
CA LYS A 392 -13.93 -4.10 -14.13
C LYS A 392 -13.78 -2.66 -13.65
N ARG A 393 -13.10 -2.46 -12.52
CA ARG A 393 -12.84 -1.12 -11.97
C ARG A 393 -12.16 -0.23 -12.99
N ASP A 394 -11.13 -0.73 -13.66
CA ASP A 394 -10.34 0.09 -14.57
C ASP A 394 -11.07 0.35 -15.90
N SER A 395 -11.98 -0.53 -16.31
CA SER A 395 -12.91 -0.25 -17.42
C SER A 395 -13.88 0.90 -17.11
N LEU A 396 -14.34 1.05 -15.87
CA LEU A 396 -15.25 2.13 -15.46
C LEU A 396 -14.60 3.53 -15.48
N ILE A 397 -13.27 3.60 -15.33
CA ILE A 397 -12.53 4.87 -15.38
C ILE A 397 -12.52 5.42 -16.82
N HIS A 398 -12.62 4.54 -17.83
CA HIS A 398 -12.41 4.90 -19.23
C HIS A 398 -13.37 4.19 -20.19
N PRO A 399 -14.33 4.93 -20.83
CA PRO A 399 -15.39 4.35 -21.67
C PRO A 399 -14.95 3.56 -22.91
N ILE A 400 -13.66 3.60 -23.27
CA ILE A 400 -13.12 3.04 -24.53
C ILE A 400 -12.71 1.56 -24.36
N LEU A 401 -12.39 1.11 -23.15
CA LEU A 401 -11.92 -0.24 -22.90
C LEU A 401 -12.94 -1.00 -22.06
N ASP A 402 -13.49 -2.07 -22.61
CA ASP A 402 -14.28 -3.02 -21.83
C ASP A 402 -13.38 -3.88 -20.94
N GLU A 403 -13.99 -4.48 -19.91
CA GLU A 403 -13.34 -5.33 -18.92
C GLU A 403 -12.54 -6.49 -19.54
N GLN A 404 -13.08 -7.13 -20.58
CA GLN A 404 -12.46 -8.30 -21.22
C GLN A 404 -11.21 -7.89 -22.01
N THR A 405 -11.26 -6.75 -22.70
CA THR A 405 -10.10 -6.21 -23.42
C THR A 405 -8.94 -5.93 -22.46
N VAL A 406 -9.20 -5.31 -21.31
CA VAL A 406 -8.17 -5.05 -20.29
C VAL A 406 -7.55 -6.36 -19.80
N LYS A 407 -8.38 -7.37 -19.48
CA LYS A 407 -7.92 -8.68 -19.03
C LYS A 407 -7.03 -9.37 -20.07
N ASN A 408 -7.45 -9.38 -21.34
CA ASN A 408 -6.69 -10.00 -22.43
C ASN A 408 -5.33 -9.30 -22.66
N VAL A 409 -5.28 -7.97 -22.59
CA VAL A 409 -4.03 -7.22 -22.65
C VAL A 409 -3.10 -7.63 -21.52
N LEU A 410 -3.59 -7.73 -20.28
CA LEU A 410 -2.78 -8.16 -19.13
C LEU A 410 -2.26 -9.59 -19.27
N ILE A 411 -3.08 -10.53 -19.77
CA ILE A 411 -2.66 -11.93 -20.03
C ILE A 411 -1.49 -11.96 -21.02
N ARG A 412 -1.61 -11.24 -22.14
CA ARG A 412 -0.55 -11.19 -23.16
C ARG A 412 0.73 -10.50 -22.64
N LEU A 413 0.59 -9.42 -21.86
CA LEU A 413 1.75 -8.78 -21.21
C LEU A 413 2.43 -9.70 -20.20
N ALA A 414 1.64 -10.44 -19.41
CA ALA A 414 2.16 -11.44 -18.48
C ALA A 414 2.95 -12.53 -19.21
N SER A 415 2.46 -12.97 -20.38
CA SER A 415 3.18 -13.92 -21.24
C SER A 415 4.54 -13.40 -21.70
N LEU A 416 4.63 -12.12 -22.10
CA LEU A 416 5.90 -11.52 -22.51
C LEU A 416 6.94 -11.57 -21.40
N THR A 417 6.56 -11.38 -20.13
CA THR A 417 7.53 -11.47 -19.03
C THR A 417 8.22 -12.83 -18.92
N ARG A 418 7.67 -13.90 -19.51
CA ARG A 418 8.29 -15.24 -19.48
C ARG A 418 9.60 -15.32 -20.25
N ASN A 419 9.88 -14.39 -21.16
CA ASN A 419 11.14 -14.32 -21.91
C ASN A 419 12.11 -13.23 -21.40
N LYS A 420 11.77 -12.57 -20.28
CA LYS A 420 12.52 -11.43 -19.75
C LYS A 420 13.51 -11.86 -18.69
N PRO A 421 14.66 -11.17 -18.56
CA PRO A 421 15.70 -11.55 -17.60
C PRO A 421 15.23 -11.43 -16.14
N GLN A 422 14.28 -10.54 -15.84
CA GLN A 422 13.62 -10.51 -14.54
C GLN A 422 12.26 -11.17 -14.64
N ASN A 423 11.87 -11.86 -13.57
CA ASN A 423 10.60 -12.60 -13.54
C ASN A 423 9.37 -11.70 -13.73
N TYR A 424 9.46 -10.38 -13.56
CA TYR A 424 8.32 -9.45 -13.63
C TYR A 424 8.41 -8.44 -14.79
N GLY A 425 9.41 -8.53 -15.66
CA GLY A 425 9.65 -7.61 -16.78
C GLY A 425 11.15 -7.40 -17.06
N PRO A 426 11.60 -6.29 -17.67
CA PRO A 426 10.84 -5.11 -18.10
C PRO A 426 10.06 -5.30 -19.40
N LEU A 427 8.89 -4.67 -19.44
CA LEU A 427 8.02 -4.50 -20.59
C LEU A 427 8.19 -3.10 -21.15
N THR A 428 8.64 -2.99 -22.39
CA THR A 428 8.82 -1.72 -23.07
C THR A 428 7.48 -1.13 -23.50
N GLU A 429 7.43 0.18 -23.72
CA GLU A 429 6.24 0.84 -24.23
C GLU A 429 5.80 0.30 -25.60
N VAL A 430 6.76 -0.01 -26.46
CA VAL A 430 6.51 -0.63 -27.77
C VAL A 430 5.82 -1.99 -27.61
N GLU A 431 6.26 -2.80 -26.65
CA GLU A 431 5.61 -4.09 -26.36
C GLU A 431 4.18 -3.92 -25.85
N VAL A 432 3.95 -2.93 -24.98
CA VAL A 432 2.60 -2.64 -24.47
C VAL A 432 1.66 -2.20 -25.59
N VAL A 433 2.13 -1.32 -26.49
CA VAL A 433 1.36 -0.87 -27.66
C VAL A 433 1.10 -2.02 -28.63
N ASN A 434 2.10 -2.86 -28.89
CA ASN A 434 1.96 -4.00 -29.79
C ASN A 434 0.98 -5.03 -29.26
N VAL A 435 1.02 -5.35 -27.97
CA VAL A 435 0.05 -6.24 -27.33
C VAL A 435 -1.36 -5.65 -27.39
N PHE A 436 -1.50 -4.35 -27.16
CA PHE A 436 -2.80 -3.70 -27.30
C PHE A 436 -3.35 -3.81 -28.73
N HIS A 437 -2.50 -3.60 -29.74
CA HIS A 437 -2.87 -3.76 -31.13
C HIS A 437 -3.21 -5.23 -31.47
N GLU A 438 -2.46 -6.20 -30.93
CA GLU A 438 -2.75 -7.62 -31.10
C GLU A 438 -4.14 -7.99 -30.54
N VAL A 439 -4.50 -7.45 -29.37
CA VAL A 439 -5.78 -7.76 -28.70
C VAL A 439 -6.96 -7.03 -29.34
N THR A 440 -6.79 -5.76 -29.74
CA THR A 440 -7.90 -4.90 -30.21
C THR A 440 -7.98 -4.75 -31.73
N GLY A 441 -6.95 -5.14 -32.46
CA GLY A 441 -6.82 -4.91 -33.90
C GLY A 441 -6.57 -3.45 -34.30
N THR A 442 -6.39 -2.54 -33.34
CA THR A 442 -6.17 -1.11 -33.60
C THR A 442 -5.04 -0.54 -32.74
N TYR A 443 -4.31 0.44 -33.27
CA TYR A 443 -3.30 1.13 -32.48
C TYR A 443 -3.97 2.05 -31.45
N PRO A 444 -3.40 2.17 -30.24
CA PRO A 444 -3.97 3.05 -29.23
C PRO A 444 -3.83 4.50 -29.69
N ASN A 445 -4.90 5.29 -29.55
CA ASN A 445 -4.83 6.73 -29.72
C ASN A 445 -4.08 7.40 -28.53
N GLU A 446 -3.87 8.71 -28.56
CA GLU A 446 -3.14 9.42 -27.48
C GLU A 446 -3.75 9.17 -26.09
N GLN A 447 -5.08 9.13 -25.99
CA GLN A 447 -5.78 8.87 -24.73
C GLN A 447 -5.55 7.42 -24.25
N SER A 448 -5.71 6.44 -25.15
CA SER A 448 -5.46 5.02 -24.87
C SER A 448 -4.00 4.75 -24.51
N THR A 449 -3.04 5.46 -25.10
CA THR A 449 -1.61 5.32 -24.79
C THR A 449 -1.30 5.74 -23.35
N VAL A 450 -1.89 6.85 -22.89
CA VAL A 450 -1.76 7.28 -21.49
C VAL A 450 -2.41 6.27 -20.52
N MET A 451 -3.49 5.60 -20.94
CA MET A 451 -4.16 4.55 -20.15
C MET A 451 -3.32 3.28 -20.05
N LEU A 452 -2.72 2.84 -21.15
CA LEU A 452 -1.85 1.66 -21.18
C LEU A 452 -0.68 1.77 -20.20
N GLN A 453 -0.19 2.99 -20.02
CA GLN A 453 0.84 3.31 -19.05
C GLN A 453 0.39 3.23 -17.58
N ARG A 454 -0.91 3.03 -17.31
CA ARG A 454 -1.58 2.98 -16.01
C ARG A 454 -2.37 1.67 -15.79
N LEU A 455 -2.16 0.67 -16.64
CA LEU A 455 -2.81 -0.64 -16.49
C LEU A 455 -2.62 -1.20 -15.07
N PRO A 456 -3.64 -1.89 -14.53
CA PRO A 456 -3.57 -2.40 -13.18
C PRO A 456 -2.50 -3.48 -13.06
N GLY A 457 -1.87 -3.56 -11.89
CA GLY A 457 -0.79 -4.51 -11.64
C GLY A 457 0.54 -4.14 -12.31
N LEU A 458 0.62 -3.09 -13.12
CA LEU A 458 1.87 -2.60 -13.71
C LEU A 458 2.42 -1.35 -13.00
N GLY A 459 3.70 -1.41 -12.65
CA GLY A 459 4.51 -0.35 -12.06
C GLY A 459 5.63 0.06 -12.99
N ARG A 460 6.28 1.21 -12.74
CA ARG A 460 7.44 1.62 -13.55
C ARG A 460 8.68 0.86 -13.11
N VAL A 461 9.56 0.58 -14.07
CA VAL A 461 10.89 0.04 -13.78
C VAL A 461 11.76 1.10 -13.10
N SER A 462 11.75 2.32 -13.63
CA SER A 462 12.55 3.45 -13.11
C SER A 462 11.95 4.80 -13.50
N SER A 463 12.53 5.88 -12.95
CA SER A 463 12.26 7.27 -13.34
C SER A 463 12.71 7.61 -14.77
N GLU A 464 13.67 6.84 -15.29
CA GLU A 464 14.40 7.12 -16.54
C GLU A 464 13.75 6.44 -17.76
N THR A 465 12.88 5.45 -17.54
CA THR A 465 12.29 4.63 -18.61
C THR A 465 10.76 4.69 -18.59
N SER A 466 10.12 4.63 -19.77
CA SER A 466 8.67 4.40 -19.87
C SER A 466 8.29 2.92 -19.65
N ASP A 467 9.28 2.05 -19.48
CA ASP A 467 9.11 0.62 -19.22
C ASP A 467 8.31 0.31 -17.96
N ARG A 468 7.71 -0.88 -17.96
CA ARG A 468 6.81 -1.37 -16.92
C ARG A 468 7.21 -2.75 -16.43
N ASN A 469 6.91 -3.01 -15.17
CA ASN A 469 7.03 -4.31 -14.52
C ASN A 469 5.70 -4.66 -13.85
N PHE A 470 5.41 -5.94 -13.72
CA PHE A 470 4.35 -6.35 -12.79
C PHE A 470 4.80 -6.06 -11.35
N ILE A 471 3.92 -5.44 -10.56
CA ILE A 471 4.17 -5.09 -9.16
C ILE A 471 3.90 -6.25 -8.19
N ASP A 472 3.26 -7.31 -8.71
CA ASP A 472 2.79 -8.43 -7.91
C ASP A 472 2.90 -9.75 -8.65
N THR A 473 3.62 -10.70 -8.05
CA THR A 473 3.73 -12.07 -8.52
C THR A 473 2.41 -12.81 -8.37
N PHE A 474 1.57 -12.47 -7.38
CA PHE A 474 0.23 -13.05 -7.22
C PHE A 474 -0.64 -12.78 -8.45
N ILE A 475 -0.61 -11.56 -8.99
CA ILE A 475 -1.32 -11.20 -10.23
C ILE A 475 -0.65 -11.88 -11.43
N LEU A 476 0.67 -11.72 -11.54
CA LEU A 476 1.43 -12.15 -12.71
C LEU A 476 1.34 -13.66 -12.95
N ASP A 477 1.52 -14.46 -11.91
CA ASP A 477 1.66 -15.92 -12.02
C ASP A 477 0.35 -16.57 -12.52
N GLY A 478 -0.80 -16.14 -11.99
CA GLY A 478 -2.09 -16.59 -12.49
C GLY A 478 -2.40 -16.09 -13.92
N LEU A 479 -2.01 -14.87 -14.29
CA LEU A 479 -2.20 -14.39 -15.69
C LEU A 479 -1.37 -15.20 -16.69
N ARG A 480 -0.15 -15.60 -16.31
CA ARG A 480 0.70 -16.49 -17.11
C ARG A 480 0.11 -17.89 -17.27
N ALA A 481 -0.66 -18.36 -16.29
CA ALA A 481 -1.37 -19.63 -16.37
C ALA A 481 -2.51 -19.55 -17.39
N LEU A 482 -3.29 -18.46 -17.38
CA LEU A 482 -4.36 -18.24 -18.36
C LEU A 482 -3.82 -18.21 -19.80
N ASP A 483 -2.67 -17.55 -20.06
CA ASP A 483 -2.05 -17.54 -21.40
C ASP A 483 -1.65 -18.95 -21.87
N LEU A 484 -1.07 -19.76 -20.98
CA LEU A 484 -0.68 -21.14 -21.32
C LEU A 484 -1.90 -22.02 -21.60
N SER A 485 -2.95 -21.90 -20.78
CA SER A 485 -4.25 -22.55 -20.98
C SER A 485 -4.81 -22.22 -22.37
N GLU A 486 -4.87 -20.93 -22.72
CA GLU A 486 -5.39 -20.48 -24.02
C GLU A 486 -4.57 -20.99 -25.21
N LYS A 487 -3.23 -20.97 -25.11
CA LYS A 487 -2.35 -21.44 -26.19
C LYS A 487 -2.45 -22.95 -26.43
N ILE A 488 -2.55 -23.74 -25.37
CA ILE A 488 -2.73 -25.20 -25.50
C ILE A 488 -4.14 -25.52 -26.01
N GLN A 489 -5.17 -24.83 -25.49
CA GLN A 489 -6.55 -25.00 -25.94
C GLN A 489 -6.72 -24.67 -27.43
N SER A 490 -6.10 -23.59 -27.90
CA SER A 490 -6.15 -23.17 -29.32
C SER A 490 -5.22 -23.96 -30.23
N GLY A 491 -4.33 -24.79 -29.68
CA GLY A 491 -3.34 -25.54 -30.45
C GLY A 491 -2.28 -24.67 -31.11
N ASP A 492 -1.83 -23.59 -30.45
CA ASP A 492 -0.81 -22.69 -30.98
C ASP A 492 0.50 -23.44 -31.27
N GLN A 493 0.79 -23.63 -32.55
CA GLN A 493 1.97 -24.36 -33.00
C GLN A 493 3.28 -23.68 -32.58
N ARG A 494 3.24 -22.35 -32.34
CA ARG A 494 4.43 -21.56 -31.97
C ARG A 494 4.81 -21.73 -30.51
N LEU A 495 3.89 -22.18 -29.64
CA LEU A 495 4.12 -22.30 -28.19
C LEU A 495 5.41 -23.09 -27.89
N SER A 496 5.58 -24.21 -28.59
CA SER A 496 6.73 -25.11 -28.40
C SER A 496 8.09 -24.52 -28.82
N ASP A 497 8.07 -23.44 -29.62
CA ASP A 497 9.27 -22.79 -30.15
C ASP A 497 9.62 -21.49 -29.40
N LEU A 498 8.81 -21.07 -28.42
CA LEU A 498 9.08 -19.89 -27.59
C LEU A 498 10.25 -20.14 -26.63
N LYS A 499 11.05 -19.10 -26.37
CA LYS A 499 12.18 -19.16 -25.43
C LYS A 499 11.78 -18.59 -24.07
N TRP A 500 10.95 -19.32 -23.36
CA TRP A 500 10.60 -18.96 -21.99
C TRP A 500 11.71 -19.38 -21.03
N ILE A 501 11.98 -18.49 -20.08
CA ILE A 501 12.97 -18.65 -19.00
C ILE A 501 12.34 -18.49 -17.61
N ASN A 502 11.13 -17.93 -17.51
CA ASN A 502 10.42 -17.81 -16.23
C ASN A 502 9.20 -18.76 -16.17
N PRO A 503 9.20 -19.75 -15.26
CA PRO A 503 8.12 -20.72 -15.11
C PRO A 503 6.94 -20.20 -14.28
N LEU A 504 5.89 -21.04 -14.16
CA LEU A 504 4.83 -20.86 -13.17
C LEU A 504 5.28 -21.33 -11.79
N TYR A 505 4.87 -20.58 -10.77
CA TYR A 505 5.01 -20.99 -9.37
C TYR A 505 3.68 -21.58 -8.85
N SER A 506 3.63 -21.85 -7.54
CA SER A 506 2.51 -22.56 -6.91
C SER A 506 1.14 -22.01 -7.25
N LEU A 507 0.95 -20.68 -7.23
CA LEU A 507 -0.35 -20.07 -7.52
C LEU A 507 -0.73 -20.25 -8.99
N GLY A 508 0.19 -19.95 -9.91
CA GLY A 508 -0.01 -20.10 -11.34
C GLY A 508 -0.29 -21.54 -11.73
N THR A 509 0.42 -22.52 -11.14
CA THR A 509 0.12 -23.94 -11.31
C THR A 509 -1.30 -24.27 -10.85
N SER A 510 -1.72 -23.81 -9.68
CA SER A 510 -3.08 -24.07 -9.17
C SER A 510 -4.19 -23.39 -9.99
N VAL A 511 -3.95 -22.18 -10.50
CA VAL A 511 -4.85 -21.51 -11.45
C VAL A 511 -4.96 -22.33 -12.75
N LEU A 512 -3.83 -22.86 -13.24
CA LEU A 512 -3.80 -23.70 -14.43
C LEU A 512 -4.57 -25.01 -14.24
N VAL A 513 -4.42 -25.67 -13.09
CA VAL A 513 -5.19 -26.88 -12.72
C VAL A 513 -6.68 -26.61 -12.81
N LYS A 514 -7.16 -25.53 -12.15
CA LYS A 514 -8.58 -25.16 -12.18
C LYS A 514 -9.09 -24.91 -13.60
N GLU A 515 -8.29 -24.23 -14.44
CA GLU A 515 -8.63 -24.01 -15.85
C GLU A 515 -8.73 -25.32 -16.65
N ILE A 516 -7.82 -26.27 -16.40
CA ILE A 516 -7.83 -27.57 -17.07
C ILE A 516 -9.10 -28.34 -16.68
N GLU A 517 -9.47 -28.34 -15.39
CA GLU A 517 -10.68 -28.99 -14.87
C GLU A 517 -11.96 -28.36 -15.44
N GLU A 518 -12.12 -27.04 -15.30
CA GLU A 518 -13.33 -26.31 -15.72
C GLU A 518 -13.57 -26.40 -17.24
N LYS A 519 -12.50 -26.40 -18.04
CA LYS A 519 -12.56 -26.47 -19.51
C LYS A 519 -12.37 -27.88 -20.08
N ASN A 520 -12.18 -28.90 -19.24
CA ASN A 520 -11.90 -30.28 -19.63
C ASN A 520 -10.70 -30.43 -20.61
N LEU A 521 -9.59 -29.73 -20.33
CA LEU A 521 -8.44 -29.63 -21.24
C LEU A 521 -7.37 -30.72 -21.04
N LYS A 522 -7.56 -31.66 -20.10
CA LYS A 522 -6.57 -32.67 -19.73
C LYS A 522 -5.93 -33.38 -20.93
N THR A 523 -6.76 -33.86 -21.87
CA THR A 523 -6.30 -34.54 -23.08
C THR A 523 -5.43 -33.64 -23.97
N ALA A 524 -5.76 -32.35 -24.09
CA ALA A 524 -5.00 -31.40 -24.88
C ALA A 524 -3.60 -31.18 -24.29
N PHE A 525 -3.51 -31.04 -22.96
CA PHE A 525 -2.24 -30.91 -22.23
C PHE A 525 -1.38 -32.18 -22.32
N VAL A 526 -1.97 -33.36 -22.10
CA VAL A 526 -1.24 -34.64 -22.23
C VAL A 526 -0.68 -34.81 -23.65
N ASN A 527 -1.47 -34.48 -24.68
CA ASN A 527 -1.03 -34.53 -26.07
C ASN A 527 0.08 -33.49 -26.34
N TYR A 528 -0.02 -32.29 -25.79
CA TYR A 528 1.01 -31.26 -25.89
C TYR A 528 2.34 -31.75 -25.30
N ILE A 529 2.32 -32.25 -24.07
CA ILE A 529 3.51 -32.76 -23.36
C ILE A 529 4.19 -33.86 -24.16
N LYS A 530 3.45 -34.89 -24.57
CA LYS A 530 4.00 -36.04 -25.32
C LYS A 530 4.60 -35.58 -26.65
N ASN A 531 3.89 -34.75 -27.41
CA ASN A 531 4.38 -34.26 -28.69
C ASN A 531 5.59 -33.34 -28.57
N ALA A 532 5.62 -32.48 -27.55
CA ALA A 532 6.71 -31.53 -27.33
C ALA A 532 8.00 -32.23 -26.88
N LEU A 533 7.90 -33.24 -26.01
CA LEU A 533 9.04 -34.05 -25.58
C LEU A 533 9.60 -34.93 -26.70
N HIS A 534 8.74 -35.56 -27.52
CA HIS A 534 9.20 -36.36 -28.66
C HIS A 534 9.95 -35.56 -29.73
N ARG A 535 9.64 -34.26 -29.87
CA ARG A 535 10.19 -33.38 -30.91
C ARG A 535 11.37 -32.54 -30.42
N ASP A 536 11.82 -32.76 -29.20
CA ASP A 536 12.91 -32.03 -28.54
C ASP A 536 12.80 -30.51 -28.66
N LYS A 537 11.65 -29.99 -28.24
CA LYS A 537 11.27 -28.59 -28.44
C LYS A 537 11.99 -27.62 -27.49
N VAL A 538 12.17 -26.38 -27.95
CA VAL A 538 12.94 -25.34 -27.25
C VAL A 538 12.26 -24.86 -25.97
N ASN A 539 10.93 -24.80 -25.92
CA ASN A 539 10.20 -24.25 -24.78
C ASN A 539 10.06 -25.24 -23.61
N ARG A 540 11.17 -25.53 -22.91
CA ARG A 540 11.20 -26.44 -21.75
C ARG A 540 10.26 -26.00 -20.63
N VAL A 541 10.20 -24.70 -20.34
CA VAL A 541 9.33 -24.12 -19.31
C VAL A 541 7.86 -24.45 -19.53
N SER A 542 7.33 -24.30 -20.75
CA SER A 542 5.92 -24.62 -21.02
C SER A 542 5.57 -26.09 -20.81
N ILE A 543 6.52 -26.99 -21.07
CA ILE A 543 6.36 -28.43 -20.86
C ILE A 543 6.39 -28.71 -19.36
N SER A 544 7.33 -28.10 -18.62
CA SER A 544 7.42 -28.17 -17.16
C SER A 544 6.13 -27.69 -16.50
N ASP A 545 5.63 -26.50 -16.85
CA ASP A 545 4.38 -25.95 -16.32
C ASP A 545 3.18 -26.88 -16.58
N ALA A 546 3.08 -27.44 -17.79
CA ALA A 546 2.03 -28.39 -18.16
C ALA A 546 2.12 -29.70 -17.37
N ILE A 547 3.33 -30.22 -17.16
CA ILE A 547 3.57 -31.41 -16.34
C ILE A 547 3.14 -31.13 -14.90
N SER A 548 3.54 -30.01 -14.30
CA SER A 548 3.18 -29.66 -12.92
C SER A 548 1.67 -29.57 -12.73
N ALA A 549 0.96 -28.93 -13.65
CA ALA A 549 -0.50 -28.82 -13.56
C ALA A 549 -1.20 -30.18 -13.70
N ILE A 550 -0.93 -30.95 -14.75
CA ILE A 550 -1.60 -32.26 -14.97
C ILE A 550 -1.27 -33.25 -13.86
N SER A 551 -0.06 -33.18 -13.32
CA SER A 551 0.34 -34.00 -12.18
C SER A 551 -0.53 -33.74 -10.94
N SER A 552 -1.01 -32.51 -10.77
CA SER A 552 -1.74 -32.04 -9.59
C SER A 552 -3.28 -32.18 -9.71
N GLU A 553 -3.82 -32.40 -10.91
CA GLU A 553 -5.26 -32.39 -11.27
C GLU A 553 -6.06 -33.64 -10.81
N GLY A 554 -5.44 -34.63 -10.17
CA GLY A 554 -6.17 -35.74 -9.55
C GLY A 554 -6.72 -36.88 -10.46
N ASP A 555 -7.18 -37.92 -9.75
CA ASP A 555 -7.66 -39.27 -10.12
C ASP A 555 -6.81 -40.20 -11.01
N GLN A 556 -6.28 -39.78 -12.15
CA GLN A 556 -5.54 -40.68 -13.06
C GLN A 556 -4.03 -40.44 -13.05
N GLU A 557 -3.26 -41.53 -13.07
CA GLU A 557 -1.80 -41.51 -13.15
C GLU A 557 -1.30 -40.97 -14.49
N LEU A 558 -0.43 -39.94 -14.45
CA LEU A 558 0.28 -39.44 -15.62
C LEU A 558 1.52 -40.31 -15.87
N ASN A 559 1.33 -41.39 -16.62
CA ASN A 559 2.44 -42.22 -17.06
C ASN A 559 3.15 -41.59 -18.26
N MET A 560 4.42 -41.26 -18.06
CA MET A 560 5.30 -40.64 -19.04
C MET A 560 6.09 -41.65 -19.88
N ASN A 561 5.82 -42.95 -19.78
CA ASN A 561 6.38 -44.01 -20.62
C ASN A 561 7.93 -44.05 -20.67
N ASN A 562 8.59 -43.80 -19.53
CA ASN A 562 10.05 -43.71 -19.38
C ASN A 562 10.69 -42.62 -20.26
N LEU A 563 9.96 -41.54 -20.53
CA LEU A 563 10.49 -40.40 -21.26
C LEU A 563 11.62 -39.73 -20.47
N MET A 564 12.64 -39.30 -21.22
CA MET A 564 13.71 -38.47 -20.71
C MET A 564 13.37 -37.01 -21.02
N PHE A 565 13.41 -36.16 -20.00
CA PHE A 565 13.24 -34.73 -20.13
C PHE A 565 14.52 -34.03 -19.68
N ASP A 566 15.30 -33.59 -20.67
CA ASP A 566 16.58 -32.91 -20.45
C ASP A 566 16.37 -31.39 -20.34
N GLU A 567 17.13 -30.78 -19.44
CA GLU A 567 17.09 -29.35 -19.09
C GLU A 567 15.69 -28.79 -18.78
N PRO A 568 14.85 -29.48 -17.98
CA PRO A 568 13.56 -28.91 -17.58
C PRO A 568 13.76 -27.71 -16.66
N HIS A 569 12.81 -26.78 -16.64
CA HIS A 569 12.79 -25.67 -15.69
C HIS A 569 11.42 -25.55 -15.04
N PHE A 570 11.33 -25.98 -13.78
CA PHE A 570 10.12 -25.97 -12.98
C PHE A 570 10.16 -24.84 -11.95
N GLY A 571 9.12 -24.01 -11.94
CA GLY A 571 8.91 -23.04 -10.85
C GLY A 571 8.30 -23.69 -9.62
N PHE A 572 7.45 -24.71 -9.81
CA PHE A 572 6.89 -25.50 -8.73
C PHE A 572 6.54 -26.90 -9.22
N ILE A 573 6.87 -27.93 -8.43
CA ILE A 573 6.40 -29.31 -8.63
C ILE A 573 6.12 -29.97 -7.27
N ASP A 574 4.93 -30.57 -7.13
CA ASP A 574 4.49 -31.23 -5.89
C ASP A 574 4.37 -32.74 -6.09
N PHE A 575 5.28 -33.52 -5.51
CA PHE A 575 5.24 -34.98 -5.50
C PHE A 575 4.39 -35.59 -4.38
N ASP A 576 3.85 -34.78 -3.48
CA ASP A 576 2.94 -35.25 -2.41
C ASP A 576 1.55 -35.58 -2.96
N ASN A 577 1.06 -34.71 -3.86
CA ASN A 577 -0.23 -34.88 -4.52
C ASN A 577 -0.09 -35.36 -5.97
N SER A 578 1.12 -35.39 -6.53
CA SER A 578 1.34 -35.78 -7.92
C SER A 578 1.16 -37.27 -8.15
N LYS A 579 0.51 -37.59 -9.28
CA LYS A 579 0.41 -38.95 -9.81
C LYS A 579 1.27 -39.17 -11.05
N ILE A 580 2.41 -38.48 -11.16
CA ILE A 580 3.35 -38.67 -12.27
C ILE A 580 4.18 -39.95 -12.09
N SER A 581 4.43 -40.67 -13.18
CA SER A 581 5.27 -41.87 -13.17
C SER A 581 6.09 -42.04 -14.43
N ASN A 582 7.17 -42.82 -14.31
CA ASN A 582 8.02 -43.25 -15.42
C ASN A 582 8.60 -42.07 -16.23
N VAL A 583 9.31 -41.15 -15.55
CA VAL A 583 9.98 -40.00 -16.19
C VAL A 583 11.36 -39.77 -15.59
N ASN A 584 12.35 -39.47 -16.44
CA ASN A 584 13.68 -39.10 -16.01
C ASN A 584 13.96 -37.62 -16.32
N PHE A 585 14.06 -36.78 -15.30
CA PHE A 585 14.46 -35.39 -15.41
C PHE A 585 15.98 -35.28 -15.29
N ARG A 586 16.63 -34.65 -16.28
CA ARG A 586 18.10 -34.51 -16.31
C ARG A 586 18.53 -33.06 -16.47
N ASN A 587 19.60 -32.68 -15.78
CA ASN A 587 20.26 -31.37 -15.94
C ASN A 587 19.29 -30.17 -15.79
N GLY A 588 18.24 -30.33 -15.01
CA GLY A 588 17.16 -29.35 -14.89
C GLY A 588 17.34 -28.36 -13.74
N ILE A 589 16.54 -27.31 -13.77
CA ILE A 589 16.40 -26.31 -12.71
C ILE A 589 15.02 -26.47 -12.07
N PHE A 590 14.99 -26.55 -10.75
CA PHE A 590 13.77 -26.65 -9.96
C PHE A 590 13.80 -25.60 -8.87
N GLU A 591 12.96 -24.58 -9.00
CA GLU A 591 12.88 -23.50 -7.99
C GLU A 591 12.30 -24.05 -6.68
N TYR A 592 11.21 -24.82 -6.77
CA TYR A 592 10.52 -25.40 -5.63
C TYR A 592 10.08 -26.84 -5.90
N VAL A 593 10.54 -27.78 -5.08
CA VAL A 593 10.14 -29.19 -5.10
C VAL A 593 9.54 -29.55 -3.76
N LYS A 594 8.32 -30.09 -3.75
CA LYS A 594 7.71 -30.67 -2.56
C LYS A 594 7.70 -32.19 -2.67
N LEU A 595 8.29 -32.87 -1.70
CA LEU A 595 8.34 -34.33 -1.66
C LEU A 595 7.08 -34.89 -1.01
N GLY A 596 6.59 -35.99 -1.58
CA GLY A 596 5.53 -36.79 -0.99
C GLY A 596 6.01 -37.78 0.07
N LYS A 597 5.05 -38.33 0.81
CA LYS A 597 5.29 -39.42 1.77
C LYS A 597 5.79 -40.70 1.09
N ILE A 598 5.33 -40.95 -0.15
CA ILE A 598 5.65 -42.14 -0.94
C ILE A 598 6.49 -41.71 -2.14
N ASP A 599 7.43 -42.55 -2.54
CA ASP A 599 8.21 -42.29 -3.74
C ASP A 599 7.37 -42.42 -5.02
N PRO A 600 7.45 -41.43 -5.92
CA PRO A 600 6.75 -41.50 -7.19
C PRO A 600 7.33 -42.63 -8.07
N PRO A 601 6.50 -43.53 -8.62
CA PRO A 601 6.98 -44.73 -9.28
C PRO A 601 7.71 -44.41 -10.60
N GLY A 602 8.94 -44.90 -10.75
CA GLY A 602 9.72 -44.75 -11.98
C GLY A 602 10.13 -43.30 -12.30
N VAL A 603 10.05 -42.39 -11.35
CA VAL A 603 10.57 -41.02 -11.49
C VAL A 603 12.03 -41.00 -11.07
N ILE A 604 12.87 -40.29 -11.82
CA ILE A 604 14.28 -40.04 -11.48
C ILE A 604 14.58 -38.56 -11.74
N MET A 605 15.22 -37.89 -10.79
CA MET A 605 15.82 -36.56 -10.97
C MET A 605 17.34 -36.72 -10.89
N GLN A 606 18.03 -36.42 -11.99
CA GLN A 606 19.46 -36.68 -12.12
C GLN A 606 20.23 -35.42 -12.51
N SER A 607 21.27 -35.09 -11.75
CA SER A 607 22.14 -33.94 -12.01
C SER A 607 21.38 -32.60 -12.11
N CYS A 608 20.29 -32.46 -11.35
CA CYS A 608 19.47 -31.26 -11.35
C CYS A 608 19.93 -30.26 -10.26
N HIS A 609 19.60 -28.99 -10.48
CA HIS A 609 19.75 -27.94 -9.49
C HIS A 609 18.39 -27.62 -8.85
N ILE A 610 18.30 -27.77 -7.52
CA ILE A 610 17.07 -27.55 -6.75
C ILE A 610 17.31 -26.40 -5.78
N VAL A 611 16.58 -25.29 -5.96
CA VAL A 611 16.73 -24.10 -5.10
C VAL A 611 16.11 -24.36 -3.74
N SER A 612 14.89 -24.89 -3.68
CA SER A 612 14.21 -25.23 -2.42
C SER A 612 13.56 -26.61 -2.47
N LEU A 613 13.90 -27.46 -1.49
CA LEU A 613 13.37 -28.81 -1.33
C LEU A 613 12.61 -28.97 -0.01
N TYR A 614 11.32 -29.31 -0.10
CA TYR A 614 10.42 -29.53 1.03
C TYR A 614 10.11 -31.01 1.24
N GLY A 615 9.89 -31.41 2.48
CA GLY A 615 9.66 -32.79 2.91
C GLY A 615 10.88 -33.47 3.54
N VAL A 616 12.05 -32.83 3.48
CA VAL A 616 13.31 -33.30 4.11
C VAL A 616 14.11 -32.11 4.63
N SER A 617 14.77 -32.26 5.78
CA SER A 617 15.52 -31.14 6.42
C SER A 617 17.03 -31.17 6.17
N SER A 618 17.55 -32.18 5.46
CA SER A 618 18.96 -32.24 5.05
C SER A 618 19.23 -33.27 3.96
N ALA A 619 20.45 -33.24 3.39
CA ALA A 619 20.93 -34.17 2.36
C ALA A 619 20.82 -35.66 2.74
N THR A 620 20.95 -36.01 4.03
CA THR A 620 20.87 -37.41 4.46
C THR A 620 19.45 -37.98 4.43
N GLY A 621 18.43 -37.13 4.28
CA GLY A 621 17.04 -37.54 4.11
C GLY A 621 16.60 -37.67 2.65
N LEU A 622 17.50 -37.40 1.69
CA LEU A 622 17.15 -37.44 0.26
C LEU A 622 16.76 -38.86 -0.17
N PRO A 623 15.68 -39.01 -0.95
CA PRO A 623 15.33 -40.29 -1.53
C PRO A 623 16.25 -40.67 -2.69
N ASP A 624 16.41 -41.97 -2.94
CA ASP A 624 17.36 -42.51 -3.92
C ASP A 624 17.10 -42.08 -5.36
N TRP A 625 15.86 -41.68 -5.69
CA TRP A 625 15.50 -41.19 -7.02
C TRP A 625 15.97 -39.76 -7.31
N ILE A 626 16.52 -39.06 -6.32
CA ILE A 626 17.19 -37.76 -6.48
C ILE A 626 18.70 -38.01 -6.49
N GLU A 627 19.26 -38.15 -7.68
CA GLU A 627 20.63 -38.59 -7.92
C GLU A 627 21.54 -37.44 -8.34
N ASN A 628 22.66 -37.25 -7.64
CA ASN A 628 23.69 -36.26 -7.99
C ASN A 628 23.16 -34.82 -8.17
N CYS A 629 22.05 -34.48 -7.50
CA CYS A 629 21.48 -33.14 -7.55
C CYS A 629 22.18 -32.21 -6.56
N THR A 630 22.24 -30.92 -6.89
CA THR A 630 22.65 -29.86 -5.96
C THR A 630 21.41 -29.22 -5.37
N ILE A 631 21.32 -29.15 -4.04
CA ILE A 631 20.20 -28.53 -3.32
C ILE A 631 20.72 -27.31 -2.56
N GLU A 632 20.12 -26.14 -2.76
CA GLU A 632 20.51 -24.92 -2.05
C GLU A 632 19.87 -24.84 -0.67
N ASN A 633 18.55 -25.04 -0.59
CA ASN A 633 17.79 -24.91 0.65
C ASN A 633 16.96 -26.17 0.93
N TYR A 634 17.12 -26.72 2.13
CA TYR A 634 16.26 -27.77 2.68
C TYR A 634 15.18 -27.15 3.57
N GLU A 635 14.14 -27.93 3.87
CA GLU A 635 13.09 -27.53 4.79
C GLU A 635 13.66 -27.24 6.20
N SER A 636 13.64 -25.96 6.59
CA SER A 636 14.08 -25.57 7.92
C SER A 636 13.08 -26.04 8.96
N VAL A 637 13.58 -26.77 9.95
CA VAL A 637 12.83 -27.13 11.17
C VAL A 637 13.47 -26.57 12.43
N ASP A 638 14.50 -25.74 12.30
CA ASP A 638 15.31 -25.27 13.43
C ASP A 638 14.59 -24.30 14.36
N THR A 639 13.55 -23.62 13.85
CA THR A 639 12.71 -22.71 14.64
C THR A 639 11.26 -23.17 14.68
N LEU A 640 10.54 -22.83 15.75
CA LEU A 640 9.12 -23.12 15.88
C LEU A 640 8.28 -22.51 14.75
N THR A 641 8.70 -21.36 14.22
CA THR A 641 8.05 -20.74 13.06
C THR A 641 8.29 -21.58 11.81
N SER A 642 9.51 -22.07 11.60
CA SER A 642 9.82 -22.94 10.47
C SER A 642 9.08 -24.29 10.57
N ILE A 643 8.94 -24.85 11.77
CA ILE A 643 8.15 -26.09 12.00
C ILE A 643 6.67 -25.88 11.65
N LYS A 644 6.06 -24.75 12.01
CA LYS A 644 4.65 -24.48 11.62
C LYS A 644 4.48 -24.33 10.11
N ASN A 645 5.48 -23.78 9.45
CA ASN A 645 5.46 -23.55 8.01
C ASN A 645 5.83 -24.81 7.19
N SER A 646 6.16 -25.92 7.85
CA SER A 646 6.62 -27.17 7.20
C SER A 646 5.49 -28.09 6.71
N GLY A 647 4.23 -27.64 6.79
CA GLY A 647 3.06 -28.42 6.36
C GLY A 647 2.84 -29.71 7.17
N LEU A 648 3.46 -29.83 8.35
CA LEU A 648 3.23 -30.92 9.30
C LEU A 648 1.87 -30.77 9.97
N ASN A 649 1.23 -31.89 10.30
CA ASN A 649 0.02 -31.83 11.10
C ASN A 649 0.32 -31.41 12.56
N LYS A 650 -0.71 -31.01 13.31
CA LYS A 650 -0.53 -30.47 14.67
C LYS A 650 0.17 -31.44 15.63
N THR A 651 0.00 -32.75 15.46
CA THR A 651 0.65 -33.74 16.33
C THR A 651 2.11 -33.94 15.95
N GLN A 652 2.45 -33.92 14.67
CA GLN A 652 3.81 -33.94 14.13
C GLN A 652 4.59 -32.67 14.51
N GLU A 653 3.99 -31.48 14.41
CA GLU A 653 4.61 -30.23 14.87
C GLU A 653 5.01 -30.31 16.36
N ILE A 654 4.12 -30.87 17.19
CA ILE A 654 4.39 -31.10 18.62
C ILE A 654 5.57 -32.06 18.79
N LEU A 655 5.60 -33.17 18.04
CA LEU A 655 6.70 -34.13 18.10
C LEU A 655 8.04 -33.49 17.70
N VAL A 656 8.11 -32.85 16.53
CA VAL A 656 9.34 -32.23 16.02
C VAL A 656 9.84 -31.14 16.97
N SER A 657 8.93 -30.30 17.49
CA SER A 657 9.24 -29.29 18.51
C SER A 657 9.86 -29.90 19.77
N ILE A 658 9.28 -30.99 20.29
CA ILE A 658 9.80 -31.68 21.47
C ILE A 658 11.18 -32.28 21.17
N LEU A 659 11.33 -33.00 20.06
CA LEU A 659 12.57 -33.66 19.70
C LEU A 659 13.70 -32.63 19.51
N ILE A 660 13.46 -31.51 18.83
CA ILE A 660 14.46 -30.47 18.64
C ILE A 660 14.85 -29.83 19.98
N LYS A 661 13.87 -29.45 20.82
CA LYS A 661 14.14 -28.82 22.11
C LYS A 661 14.92 -29.73 23.06
N VAL A 662 14.69 -31.03 23.01
CA VAL A 662 15.27 -31.98 23.96
C VAL A 662 16.56 -32.63 23.44
N TYR A 663 16.66 -32.95 22.14
CA TYR A 663 17.81 -33.65 21.56
C TYR A 663 18.82 -32.75 20.85
N LYS A 664 18.39 -31.66 20.19
CA LYS A 664 19.27 -30.78 19.39
C LYS A 664 19.78 -29.56 20.12
N GLN A 665 18.96 -28.94 20.96
CA GLN A 665 19.38 -27.75 21.69
C GLN A 665 20.28 -28.08 22.89
N ASP A 666 21.25 -27.22 23.17
CA ASP A 666 22.21 -27.42 24.26
C ASP A 666 21.53 -27.55 25.64
N GLY A 667 22.06 -28.45 26.46
CA GLY A 667 21.64 -28.67 27.85
C GLY A 667 21.30 -30.12 28.21
N ASN A 668 21.02 -30.34 29.49
CA ASN A 668 20.78 -31.67 30.08
C ASN A 668 19.30 -32.05 30.16
N GLY A 669 18.39 -31.25 29.59
CA GLY A 669 16.95 -31.46 29.60
C GLY A 669 16.13 -30.17 29.43
N ARG A 670 14.81 -30.29 29.46
CA ARG A 670 13.85 -29.19 29.31
C ARG A 670 12.69 -29.30 30.29
N LEU A 671 12.25 -28.17 30.83
CA LEU A 671 11.08 -28.09 31.72
C LEU A 671 9.78 -28.21 30.90
N GLU A 672 8.74 -28.83 31.46
CA GLU A 672 7.47 -29.05 30.76
C GLU A 672 6.88 -27.77 30.13
N HIS A 673 6.90 -26.66 30.88
CA HIS A 673 6.39 -25.37 30.42
C HIS A 673 7.23 -24.73 29.29
N THR A 674 8.48 -25.18 29.08
CA THR A 674 9.33 -24.73 27.98
C THR A 674 9.07 -25.50 26.69
N LEU A 675 8.55 -26.72 26.77
CA LEU A 675 8.15 -27.51 25.61
C LEU A 675 6.93 -26.88 24.91
N THR A 676 5.99 -26.31 25.67
CA THR A 676 4.80 -25.61 25.15
C THR A 676 5.05 -24.19 24.67
N LYS A 677 6.11 -23.53 25.15
CA LYS A 677 6.39 -22.12 24.82
C LYS A 677 6.61 -21.95 23.31
N GLY A 678 5.77 -21.11 22.68
CA GLY A 678 5.82 -20.75 21.25
C GLY A 678 4.88 -21.54 20.32
N LEU A 679 4.23 -22.59 20.80
CA LEU A 679 3.15 -23.28 20.08
C LEU A 679 1.81 -22.63 20.47
N ALA A 680 1.13 -21.97 19.53
CA ALA A 680 -0.18 -21.34 19.79
C ALA A 680 -1.27 -22.42 19.76
N HIS A 681 -2.22 -22.40 20.70
CA HIS A 681 -3.33 -23.35 20.78
C HIS A 681 -2.93 -24.86 20.80
N VAL A 682 -1.90 -25.22 21.57
CA VAL A 682 -1.53 -26.64 21.76
C VAL A 682 -2.68 -27.41 22.40
N ASN A 683 -3.15 -28.46 21.71
CA ASN A 683 -4.03 -29.44 22.33
C ASN A 683 -3.24 -30.23 23.39
N LYS A 684 -3.44 -29.87 24.67
CA LYS A 684 -2.78 -30.52 25.82
C LYS A 684 -2.96 -32.04 25.84
N LYS A 685 -4.07 -32.57 25.28
CA LYS A 685 -4.32 -34.01 25.18
C LYS A 685 -3.30 -34.67 24.25
N ASN A 686 -3.12 -34.11 23.05
CA ASN A 686 -2.20 -34.65 22.04
C ASN A 686 -0.75 -34.55 22.51
N MET A 687 -0.36 -33.42 23.12
CA MET A 687 0.98 -33.28 23.71
C MET A 687 1.25 -34.32 24.80
N ASN A 688 0.30 -34.54 25.70
CA ASN A 688 0.45 -35.54 26.76
C ASN A 688 0.54 -36.96 26.20
N GLN A 689 -0.17 -37.27 25.10
CA GLN A 689 -0.05 -38.56 24.42
C GLN A 689 1.33 -38.75 23.79
N VAL A 690 1.86 -37.74 23.09
CA VAL A 690 3.21 -37.76 22.52
C VAL A 690 4.26 -37.95 23.62
N LEU A 691 4.21 -37.17 24.70
CA LEU A 691 5.15 -37.29 25.81
C LEU A 691 5.06 -38.64 26.53
N ARG A 692 3.85 -39.15 26.78
CA ARG A 692 3.66 -40.48 27.37
C ARG A 692 4.27 -41.56 26.50
N TYR A 693 4.07 -41.51 25.18
CA TYR A 693 4.65 -42.47 24.25
C TYR A 693 6.18 -42.40 24.26
N LEU A 694 6.76 -41.20 24.23
CA LEU A 694 8.21 -41.04 24.28
C LEU A 694 8.82 -41.56 25.59
N ILE A 695 8.13 -41.39 26.72
CA ILE A 695 8.58 -41.92 28.02
C ILE A 695 8.40 -43.45 28.10
N SER A 696 7.22 -43.97 27.75
CA SER A 696 6.92 -45.40 27.88
C SER A 696 7.82 -46.27 27.02
N ASN A 697 8.29 -45.73 25.89
CA ASN A 697 9.22 -46.41 24.98
C ASN A 697 10.69 -46.03 25.22
N GLY A 698 10.99 -45.29 26.30
CA GLY A 698 12.35 -45.01 26.76
C GLY A 698 13.12 -43.97 25.95
N PHE A 699 12.47 -43.17 25.11
CA PHE A 699 13.09 -42.05 24.38
C PHE A 699 13.32 -40.82 25.25
N LEU A 700 12.55 -40.66 26.31
CA LEU A 700 12.71 -39.58 27.27
C LEU A 700 12.77 -40.14 28.68
N GLU A 701 13.69 -39.60 29.48
CA GLU A 701 13.71 -39.79 30.92
C GLU A 701 13.12 -38.56 31.61
N THR A 702 12.53 -38.76 32.78
CA THR A 702 12.00 -37.65 33.59
C THR A 702 12.73 -37.54 34.91
N SER A 703 12.97 -36.31 35.34
CA SER A 703 13.45 -35.99 36.68
C SER A 703 12.69 -34.80 37.22
N LYS A 704 12.60 -34.66 38.56
CA LYS A 704 11.97 -33.50 39.19
C LYS A 704 13.03 -32.54 39.70
N ASP A 705 12.85 -31.26 39.44
CA ASP A 705 13.58 -30.18 40.10
C ASP A 705 12.58 -29.13 40.60
N LYS A 706 12.69 -28.76 41.88
CA LYS A 706 11.81 -27.77 42.55
C LYS A 706 10.29 -27.93 42.28
N GLY A 707 9.83 -29.16 42.09
CA GLY A 707 8.41 -29.47 41.84
C GLY A 707 8.00 -29.48 40.35
N GLU A 708 8.88 -29.07 39.44
CA GLU A 708 8.65 -29.13 37.99
C GLU A 708 9.27 -30.37 37.35
N MET A 709 8.62 -30.90 36.31
CA MET A 709 9.09 -32.05 35.54
C MET A 709 10.10 -31.59 34.47
N ILE A 710 11.28 -32.20 34.48
CA ILE A 710 12.34 -32.06 33.47
C ILE A 710 12.37 -33.31 32.60
N TYR A 711 12.30 -33.12 31.29
CA TYR A 711 12.43 -34.17 30.27
C TYR A 711 13.87 -34.18 29.73
N LYS A 712 14.53 -35.33 29.77
CA LYS A 712 15.93 -35.51 29.34
C LYS A 712 16.02 -36.44 28.14
N PRO A 713 16.92 -36.15 27.17
CA PRO A 713 17.14 -37.03 26.02
C PRO A 713 17.87 -38.30 26.45
N VAL A 714 17.44 -39.45 25.94
CA VAL A 714 18.19 -40.70 26.08
C VAL A 714 19.13 -40.84 24.89
N ARG A 715 20.39 -40.41 25.07
CA ARG A 715 21.37 -40.20 23.97
C ARG A 715 21.63 -41.41 23.07
N LYS A 716 21.37 -42.65 23.53
CA LYS A 716 21.46 -43.84 22.67
C LYS A 716 20.51 -43.80 21.46
N PHE A 717 19.44 -43.01 21.53
CA PHE A 717 18.49 -42.82 20.44
C PHE A 717 18.79 -41.59 19.57
N GLN A 718 19.89 -40.86 19.82
CA GLN A 718 20.23 -39.63 19.09
C GLN A 718 20.20 -39.82 17.57
N GLY A 719 20.87 -40.85 17.03
CA GLY A 719 20.89 -41.09 15.57
C GLY A 719 19.52 -41.46 15.00
N ARG A 720 18.67 -42.15 15.76
CA ARG A 720 17.28 -42.46 15.37
C ARG A 720 16.41 -41.19 15.34
N ILE A 721 16.55 -40.33 16.36
CA ILE A 721 15.84 -39.05 16.43
C ILE A 721 16.30 -38.09 15.33
N GLU A 722 17.60 -38.03 15.07
CA GLU A 722 18.15 -37.26 13.94
C GLU A 722 17.54 -37.74 12.63
N LYS A 723 17.48 -39.06 12.41
CA LYS A 723 16.84 -39.64 11.23
C LYS A 723 15.37 -39.20 11.06
N ILE A 724 14.57 -39.23 12.14
CA ILE A 724 13.17 -38.77 12.11
C ILE A 724 13.08 -37.28 11.76
N ILE A 725 13.93 -36.43 12.34
CA ILE A 725 13.94 -34.99 12.06
C ILE A 725 14.42 -34.72 10.62
N THR A 726 15.29 -35.57 10.06
CA THR A 726 15.76 -35.42 8.68
C THR A 726 14.75 -35.89 7.63
N GLU A 727 14.05 -36.99 7.89
CA GLU A 727 13.09 -37.60 6.96
C GLU A 727 11.67 -37.00 7.05
N LEU A 728 11.32 -36.35 8.17
CA LEU A 728 10.03 -35.69 8.41
C LEU A 728 8.85 -36.56 7.95
N ASN A 729 8.04 -36.08 7.00
CA ASN A 729 6.84 -36.74 6.49
C ASN A 729 7.09 -38.12 5.88
N ARG A 730 8.35 -38.43 5.54
CA ARG A 730 8.79 -39.71 4.95
C ARG A 730 9.36 -40.67 5.99
N SER A 731 9.39 -40.29 7.27
CA SER A 731 9.89 -41.14 8.35
C SER A 731 8.98 -42.35 8.56
N GLU A 732 9.49 -43.54 8.25
CA GLU A 732 8.83 -44.82 8.51
C GLU A 732 8.91 -45.28 9.98
N ASP A 733 9.55 -44.46 10.83
CA ASP A 733 9.75 -44.74 12.25
C ASP A 733 8.45 -44.93 13.03
N SER A 734 8.45 -45.85 13.99
CA SER A 734 7.28 -46.16 14.82
C SER A 734 6.77 -44.96 15.62
N ILE A 735 7.66 -44.04 16.04
CA ILE A 735 7.26 -42.80 16.73
C ILE A 735 6.43 -41.93 15.78
N TRP A 736 6.92 -41.74 14.55
CA TRP A 736 6.27 -40.88 13.56
C TRP A 736 4.89 -41.42 13.17
N LYS A 737 4.79 -42.73 12.92
CA LYS A 737 3.52 -43.42 12.61
C LYS A 737 2.51 -43.30 13.75
N TYR A 738 2.97 -43.48 15.00
CA TYR A 738 2.09 -43.34 16.17
C TYR A 738 1.52 -41.93 16.28
N VAL A 739 2.37 -40.89 16.19
CA VAL A 739 1.94 -39.50 16.33
C VAL A 739 1.02 -39.08 15.18
N THR A 740 1.27 -39.57 13.97
CA THR A 740 0.39 -39.35 12.82
C THR A 740 -1.00 -39.96 13.02
N SER A 741 -1.11 -41.10 13.72
CA SER A 741 -2.41 -41.74 14.03
C SER A 741 -3.21 -41.08 15.16
N LEU A 742 -2.67 -40.03 15.81
CA LEU A 742 -3.36 -39.27 16.86
C LEU A 742 -4.17 -38.08 16.33
N GLU A 743 -4.01 -37.79 15.03
CA GLU A 743 -4.90 -36.91 14.28
C GLU A 743 -6.25 -37.60 14.07
#